data_AF-A0A2R6ILV7-F1
#
_entry.id   AF-A0A2R6ILV7-F1
#
_cell.length_a   1.000
_cell.length_b   1.000
_cell.length_c   1.000
_cell.angle_alpha   90.00
_cell.angle_beta   90.00
_cell.angle_gamma   90.00
#
_symmetry.space_group_name_H-M   'P 1'
#
loop_
_entity.id
_entity.type
_entity.pdbx_description
1 polymer ?
#
loop_
_entity_poly.entity_id
_entity_poly.type
_entity_poly.pdbx_seq_one_letter_code
_entity_poly.pdbx_strand_id
1 'polypeptide(L)'
;MAEAVGAPDRAGLATAGSTRRANGGLQVDHRLERVPDTPGVVEVRAVASLPDSITQFEVSAPAGATVTGTEGLESGGDRRDYSWDGSTDRPSITYRVAVNRTFTFGTYRSVDVGEWAVVTNGDVESAYTYWYRGSNPGYESTYAVADGEEGYAGAELTYLGAYEVYEASHAGTTVEFVVSDATTMAADRSAVAETVGGAAASFDSGTSDDRLTVFVVSSLLNLGYTPNLGEPEYLVQGPVPVDGPPTTWTHEFVHTRQGWQTTTEMEWLDEGSAEYYGYLLSMQQGRTPYESFRALLADDEYAGADLTAPDSWVSDNVEYDKGARVVAALDYRIRRATDGEKTFEAVIGRLNDREEAVTYEAFKTVVREVTDRQFGVYIDSIVTGAGNTTVPADPFRYTTGPDADNDGDGLTTSEERAAGSHPFRTDTDDDGLPDGDEVDAGTDPTLADTDDDGLPDGVEREEGTDPTVADTDGDGLNDGREDALGTDSTVADTDGDGLEDGEELDGGTDPILADSDTDGLEDGEEADGQTDPTLADTDDDGLPDGEEFDGETDPTVADTDGDGLEDGEELDEGTDPTVADTDGDGLNDGREVELGTDPTVADTDGDGLNDGDEVDEGTDPLTANTATATSADTGGSTSADGTDGSGGAGTAGGTGQGGDDGGTGDNGPTVLPAALAALALVGAGARLARRL
;
A
#
# COMPACT_ATOMS: atom_id res chain seq x y z
N MET A 1 -3.10 16.51 19.28
CA MET A 1 -2.53 16.33 20.64
C MET A 1 -3.61 15.73 21.53
N ALA A 2 -3.59 14.42 21.74
CA ALA A 2 -4.56 13.71 22.55
C ALA A 2 -4.17 13.78 24.04
N GLU A 3 -5.02 14.37 24.87
CA GLU A 3 -4.89 14.25 26.33
C GLU A 3 -5.33 12.85 26.76
N ALA A 4 -4.42 12.08 27.34
CA ALA A 4 -4.73 10.83 28.02
C ALA A 4 -5.58 11.14 29.26
N VAL A 5 -6.89 11.01 29.13
CA VAL A 5 -7.81 11.00 30.28
C VAL A 5 -7.67 9.62 30.94
N GLY A 6 -7.22 9.62 32.20
CA GLY A 6 -6.99 8.40 32.97
C GLY A 6 -8.23 7.52 33.09
N ALA A 7 -8.00 6.20 33.09
CA ALA A 7 -9.01 5.16 33.20
C ALA A 7 -10.10 5.51 34.25
N PRO A 8 -11.38 5.54 33.88
CA PRO A 8 -12.45 5.71 34.86
C PRO A 8 -12.52 4.50 35.79
N ASP A 9 -12.90 4.77 37.02
CA ASP A 9 -13.05 3.83 38.14
C ASP A 9 -13.91 2.61 37.73
N ARG A 10 -13.36 1.40 37.87
CA ARG A 10 -13.97 0.10 37.47
C ARG A 10 -15.22 -0.31 38.28
N ALA A 11 -15.90 0.65 38.92
CA ALA A 11 -17.05 0.44 39.77
C ALA A 11 -18.26 1.34 39.40
N GLY A 12 -18.20 2.07 38.29
CA GLY A 12 -19.18 3.11 37.95
C GLY A 12 -19.99 2.96 36.65
N LEU A 13 -19.73 1.95 35.81
CA LEU A 13 -20.36 1.83 34.47
C LEU A 13 -21.43 0.73 34.38
N ALA A 14 -21.99 0.30 35.52
CA ALA A 14 -23.31 -0.33 35.52
C ALA A 14 -24.38 0.75 35.38
N THR A 15 -24.60 1.24 34.15
CA THR A 15 -25.82 1.87 33.60
C THR A 15 -25.43 2.86 32.48
N ALA A 16 -25.20 2.37 31.27
CA ALA A 16 -25.51 3.12 30.07
C ALA A 16 -26.83 2.54 29.53
N GLY A 17 -27.91 3.33 29.50
CA GLY A 17 -29.13 2.95 28.79
C GLY A 17 -30.41 2.63 29.57
N SER A 18 -30.60 3.08 30.82
CA SER A 18 -31.97 3.20 31.37
C SER A 18 -32.20 4.55 32.03
N THR A 19 -32.32 5.57 31.18
CA THR A 19 -33.11 6.76 31.51
C THR A 19 -34.22 6.94 30.47
N ARG A 20 -35.03 5.90 30.27
CA ARG A 20 -36.44 6.08 29.89
C ARG A 20 -37.27 5.93 31.16
N ARG A 21 -38.25 6.83 31.29
CA ARG A 21 -39.02 7.07 32.51
C ARG A 21 -39.53 5.75 33.10
N ALA A 22 -39.43 5.60 34.42
CA ALA A 22 -40.23 4.66 35.19
C ALA A 22 -41.73 4.96 34.96
N ASN A 23 -42.28 4.49 33.84
CA ASN A 23 -43.69 4.26 33.70
C ASN A 23 -43.99 3.18 34.75
N GLY A 24 -44.98 3.42 35.62
CA GLY A 24 -45.39 2.47 36.65
C GLY A 24 -46.04 1.20 36.09
N GLY A 25 -45.48 0.64 35.01
CA GLY A 25 -45.91 -0.55 34.30
C GLY A 25 -45.13 -1.81 34.70
N LEU A 26 -45.36 -2.91 33.99
CA LEU A 26 -44.64 -4.16 34.21
C LEU A 26 -43.18 -3.99 33.81
N GLN A 27 -42.25 -4.30 34.72
CA GLN A 27 -40.81 -4.23 34.46
C GLN A 27 -40.20 -5.60 34.66
N VAL A 28 -39.46 -6.14 33.69
CA VAL A 28 -38.81 -7.44 33.84
C VAL A 28 -37.30 -7.33 33.64
N ASP A 29 -36.56 -7.64 34.71
CA ASP A 29 -35.11 -7.60 34.73
C ASP A 29 -34.54 -9.00 34.49
N HIS A 30 -33.82 -9.17 33.38
CA HIS A 30 -33.17 -10.41 32.99
C HIS A 30 -31.70 -10.36 33.39
N ARG A 31 -31.29 -11.30 34.25
CA ARG A 31 -29.89 -11.47 34.68
C ARG A 31 -29.30 -12.69 34.00
N LEU A 32 -28.26 -12.48 33.20
CA LEU A 32 -27.61 -13.53 32.42
C LEU A 32 -26.26 -13.90 33.03
N GLU A 33 -25.96 -15.20 33.04
CA GLU A 33 -24.66 -15.74 33.41
C GLU A 33 -24.30 -16.97 32.56
N ARG A 34 -22.99 -17.22 32.42
CA ARG A 34 -22.51 -18.44 31.78
C ARG A 34 -22.70 -19.64 32.70
N VAL A 35 -22.75 -20.84 32.12
CA VAL A 35 -22.70 -22.10 32.85
C VAL A 35 -21.38 -22.81 32.50
N PRO A 36 -20.25 -22.52 33.19
CA PRO A 36 -18.92 -22.99 32.77
C PRO A 36 -18.80 -24.52 32.63
N ASP A 37 -19.54 -25.27 33.45
CA ASP A 37 -19.57 -26.73 33.40
C ASP A 37 -20.37 -27.29 32.20
N THR A 38 -21.05 -26.44 31.43
CA THR A 38 -21.88 -26.82 30.28
C THR A 38 -21.83 -25.74 29.19
N PRO A 39 -20.72 -25.63 28.43
CA PRO A 39 -20.61 -24.69 27.33
C PRO A 39 -21.74 -24.84 26.29
N GLY A 40 -22.17 -23.72 25.71
CA GLY A 40 -23.31 -23.64 24.81
C GLY A 40 -24.64 -23.38 25.51
N VAL A 41 -24.62 -23.13 26.83
CA VAL A 41 -25.80 -22.89 27.67
C VAL A 41 -25.55 -21.70 28.59
N VAL A 42 -26.49 -20.76 28.60
CA VAL A 42 -26.54 -19.67 29.58
C VAL A 42 -27.69 -19.87 30.54
N GLU A 43 -27.55 -19.38 31.76
CA GLU A 43 -28.62 -19.30 32.75
C GLU A 43 -29.16 -17.87 32.77
N VAL A 44 -30.50 -17.75 32.79
CA VAL A 44 -31.20 -16.47 32.83
C VAL A 44 -32.14 -16.48 34.02
N ARG A 45 -32.06 -15.44 34.85
CA ARG A 45 -33.05 -15.16 35.89
C ARG A 45 -33.85 -13.93 35.51
N ALA A 46 -35.11 -14.14 35.15
CA ALA A 46 -36.07 -13.07 34.87
C ALA A 46 -36.85 -12.72 36.14
N VAL A 47 -36.76 -11.46 36.58
CA VAL A 47 -37.45 -10.93 37.77
C VAL A 47 -38.46 -9.89 37.35
N ALA A 48 -39.74 -10.22 37.43
CA ALA A 48 -40.82 -9.29 37.11
C ALA A 48 -41.13 -8.42 38.33
N SER A 49 -41.28 -7.11 38.14
CA SER A 49 -41.79 -6.17 39.14
C SER A 49 -43.21 -5.78 38.73
N LEU A 50 -44.20 -6.29 39.46
CA LEU A 50 -45.62 -6.14 39.11
C LEU A 50 -46.19 -4.86 39.75
N PRO A 51 -46.68 -3.88 38.97
CA PRO A 51 -47.41 -2.75 39.56
C PRO A 51 -48.77 -3.18 40.13
N ASP A 52 -49.28 -2.42 41.10
CA ASP A 52 -50.58 -2.66 41.76
C ASP A 52 -51.78 -2.81 40.81
N SER A 53 -51.66 -2.30 39.57
CA SER A 53 -52.68 -2.45 38.53
C SER A 53 -52.80 -3.88 38.00
N ILE A 54 -51.74 -4.71 38.09
CA ILE A 54 -51.74 -6.09 37.62
C ILE A 54 -52.51 -6.98 38.59
N THR A 55 -53.43 -7.78 38.06
CA THR A 55 -54.27 -8.72 38.82
C THR A 55 -53.93 -10.17 38.60
N GLN A 56 -53.29 -10.49 37.48
CA GLN A 56 -52.81 -11.81 37.11
C GLN A 56 -51.60 -11.64 36.21
N PHE A 57 -50.63 -12.52 36.35
CA PHE A 57 -49.39 -12.53 35.59
C PHE A 57 -49.02 -13.98 35.28
N GLU A 58 -48.64 -14.22 34.04
CA GLU A 58 -48.16 -15.50 33.53
C GLU A 58 -46.87 -15.26 32.75
N VAL A 59 -45.91 -16.16 32.94
CA VAL A 59 -44.63 -16.18 32.25
C VAL A 59 -44.40 -17.54 31.63
N SER A 60 -43.94 -17.51 30.37
CA SER A 60 -43.53 -18.69 29.63
C SER A 60 -42.05 -18.61 29.33
N ALA A 61 -41.27 -19.56 29.84
CA ALA A 61 -39.84 -19.65 29.52
C ALA A 61 -39.63 -19.86 28.00
N PRO A 62 -38.49 -19.42 27.44
CA PRO A 62 -38.22 -19.52 26.00
C PRO A 62 -38.33 -20.96 25.48
N ALA A 63 -38.57 -21.11 24.17
CA ALA A 63 -38.60 -22.44 23.55
C ALA A 63 -37.26 -23.18 23.74
N GLY A 64 -37.33 -24.44 24.18
CA GLY A 64 -36.14 -25.24 24.49
C GLY A 64 -35.46 -24.95 25.83
N ALA A 65 -35.95 -23.97 26.60
CA ALA A 65 -35.40 -23.67 27.92
C ALA A 65 -35.72 -24.75 28.97
N THR A 66 -34.80 -24.95 29.91
CA THR A 66 -35.02 -25.81 31.08
C THR A 66 -35.11 -24.95 32.33
N VAL A 67 -36.30 -24.88 32.95
CA VAL A 67 -36.52 -24.12 34.19
C VAL A 67 -35.82 -24.79 35.37
N THR A 68 -34.99 -24.03 36.07
CA THR A 68 -34.16 -24.48 37.21
C THR A 68 -34.65 -23.94 38.55
N GLY A 69 -35.41 -22.84 38.56
CA GLY A 69 -35.96 -22.26 39.78
C GLY A 69 -37.13 -21.31 39.54
N THR A 70 -37.99 -21.17 40.55
CA THR A 70 -39.07 -20.19 40.58
C THR A 70 -39.28 -19.60 41.97
N GLU A 71 -39.72 -18.35 42.03
CA GLU A 71 -40.16 -17.67 43.24
C GLU A 71 -41.45 -16.91 42.93
N GLY A 72 -42.51 -17.11 43.73
CA GLY A 72 -43.81 -16.46 43.49
C GLY A 72 -44.58 -16.96 42.27
N LEU A 73 -44.22 -18.13 41.74
CA LEU A 73 -44.79 -18.72 40.54
C LEU A 73 -45.10 -20.20 40.76
N GLU A 74 -46.26 -20.63 40.30
CA GLU A 74 -46.71 -22.02 40.26
C GLU A 74 -46.77 -22.53 38.81
N SER A 75 -46.39 -23.79 38.58
CA SER A 75 -46.43 -24.37 37.22
C SER A 75 -47.87 -24.56 36.72
N GLY A 76 -48.14 -24.09 35.50
CA GLY A 76 -49.45 -24.18 34.84
C GLY A 76 -49.76 -25.54 34.20
N GLY A 77 -48.87 -26.53 34.33
CA GLY A 77 -49.06 -27.89 33.81
C GLY A 77 -48.29 -28.21 32.52
N ASP A 78 -47.98 -27.21 31.68
CA ASP A 78 -46.87 -27.30 30.72
C ASP A 78 -45.56 -26.95 31.45
N ARG A 79 -44.44 -27.57 31.05
CA ARG A 79 -43.12 -27.40 31.68
C ARG A 79 -42.52 -26.01 31.51
N ARG A 80 -43.12 -25.17 30.68
CA ARG A 80 -42.63 -23.82 30.37
C ARG A 80 -43.53 -22.70 30.89
N ASP A 81 -44.77 -22.99 31.27
CA ASP A 81 -45.76 -21.98 31.64
C ASP A 81 -45.94 -21.91 33.15
N TYR A 82 -45.88 -20.69 33.69
CA TYR A 82 -45.93 -20.42 35.12
C TYR A 82 -46.86 -19.26 35.42
N SER A 83 -47.69 -19.42 36.43
CA SER A 83 -48.67 -18.42 36.87
C SER A 83 -48.26 -17.83 38.20
N TRP A 84 -48.45 -16.52 38.35
CA TRP A 84 -48.24 -15.81 39.60
C TRP A 84 -49.17 -16.29 40.71
N ASP A 85 -48.59 -16.68 41.84
CA ASP A 85 -49.31 -17.23 42.99
C ASP A 85 -49.78 -16.16 44.00
N GLY A 86 -49.39 -14.91 43.79
CA GLY A 86 -49.75 -13.77 44.66
C GLY A 86 -48.91 -13.65 45.93
N SER A 87 -47.88 -14.46 46.12
CA SER A 87 -47.05 -14.48 47.34
C SER A 87 -46.01 -13.35 47.42
N THR A 88 -45.66 -12.76 46.28
CA THR A 88 -44.69 -11.65 46.14
C THR A 88 -45.11 -10.71 45.01
N ASP A 89 -44.78 -9.43 45.11
CA ASP A 89 -44.91 -8.45 44.02
C ASP A 89 -43.74 -8.51 43.02
N ARG A 90 -42.72 -9.34 43.33
CA ARG A 90 -41.53 -9.56 42.52
C ARG A 90 -41.30 -11.04 42.16
N PRO A 91 -42.22 -11.70 41.43
CA PRO A 91 -42.01 -13.09 41.04
C PRO A 91 -40.79 -13.23 40.12
N SER A 92 -40.10 -14.37 40.21
CA SER A 92 -38.95 -14.66 39.36
C SER A 92 -38.94 -16.09 38.84
N ILE A 93 -38.40 -16.25 37.64
CA ILE A 93 -38.15 -17.55 37.00
C ILE A 93 -36.69 -17.62 36.57
N THR A 94 -36.03 -18.72 36.89
CA THR A 94 -34.65 -19.02 36.47
C THR A 94 -34.67 -20.21 35.54
N TYR A 95 -34.00 -20.10 34.40
CA TYR A 95 -33.98 -21.14 33.37
C TYR A 95 -32.66 -21.14 32.60
N ARG A 96 -32.32 -22.30 32.04
CA ARG A 96 -31.16 -22.50 31.17
C ARG A 96 -31.58 -22.57 29.71
N VAL A 97 -30.87 -21.85 28.85
CA VAL A 97 -31.14 -21.75 27.41
C VAL A 97 -29.90 -22.15 26.62
N ALA A 98 -30.09 -22.99 25.58
CA ALA A 98 -29.03 -23.26 24.62
C ALA A 98 -28.82 -22.04 23.71
N VAL A 99 -27.57 -21.56 23.64
CA VAL A 99 -27.21 -20.33 22.94
C VAL A 99 -26.40 -20.54 21.68
N ASN A 100 -25.85 -21.73 21.38
CA ASN A 100 -25.14 -22.00 20.10
C ASN A 100 -26.11 -22.14 18.92
N ARG A 101 -26.85 -21.08 18.60
CA ARG A 101 -27.91 -21.05 17.59
C ARG A 101 -27.38 -20.42 16.31
N THR A 102 -27.62 -21.09 15.20
CA THR A 102 -27.27 -20.60 13.87
C THR A 102 -28.50 -20.08 13.14
N PHE A 103 -28.38 -18.98 12.39
CA PHE A 103 -29.47 -18.48 11.54
C PHE A 103 -29.50 -19.21 10.19
N THR A 104 -28.37 -19.24 9.46
CA THR A 104 -28.17 -20.05 8.22
C THR A 104 -26.70 -20.47 8.08
N PHE A 105 -26.43 -21.60 7.41
CA PHE A 105 -25.11 -22.14 7.01
C PHE A 105 -23.95 -22.13 8.04
N GLY A 106 -24.26 -22.07 9.34
CA GLY A 106 -23.29 -22.22 10.43
C GLY A 106 -23.00 -20.92 11.19
N THR A 107 -23.43 -19.75 10.74
CA THR A 107 -23.19 -18.48 11.47
C THR A 107 -24.02 -18.40 12.74
N TYR A 108 -23.37 -18.14 13.87
CA TYR A 108 -24.00 -18.11 15.19
C TYR A 108 -24.58 -16.72 15.50
N ARG A 109 -25.89 -16.66 15.80
CA ARG A 109 -26.58 -15.47 16.33
C ARG A 109 -26.27 -15.26 17.81
N SER A 110 -26.20 -16.37 18.53
CA SER A 110 -25.72 -16.46 19.90
C SER A 110 -24.66 -17.56 19.95
N VAL A 111 -23.65 -17.41 20.81
CA VAL A 111 -22.57 -18.40 20.95
C VAL A 111 -22.01 -18.37 22.36
N ASP A 112 -21.65 -19.55 22.88
CA ASP A 112 -20.85 -19.71 24.07
C ASP A 112 -19.70 -20.69 23.77
N VAL A 113 -18.48 -20.16 23.80
CA VAL A 113 -17.23 -20.89 23.53
C VAL A 113 -16.56 -21.39 24.81
N GLY A 114 -17.24 -21.28 25.95
CA GLY A 114 -16.74 -21.67 27.27
C GLY A 114 -16.04 -20.53 27.98
N GLU A 115 -15.07 -19.87 27.33
CA GLU A 115 -14.30 -18.74 27.92
C GLU A 115 -15.04 -17.40 27.89
N TRP A 116 -15.97 -17.24 26.97
CA TRP A 116 -16.89 -16.11 26.88
C TRP A 116 -18.14 -16.53 26.08
N ALA A 117 -19.20 -15.72 26.15
CA ALA A 117 -20.42 -15.90 25.37
C ALA A 117 -20.97 -14.56 24.86
N VAL A 118 -21.64 -14.58 23.71
CA VAL A 118 -22.48 -13.49 23.21
C VAL A 118 -23.88 -14.05 23.01
N VAL A 119 -24.87 -13.34 23.53
CA VAL A 119 -26.28 -13.74 23.50
C VAL A 119 -27.10 -12.61 22.93
N THR A 120 -27.92 -12.88 21.92
CA THR A 120 -28.99 -11.95 21.54
C THR A 120 -30.08 -11.98 22.60
N ASN A 121 -30.41 -10.83 23.16
CA ASN A 121 -31.36 -10.65 24.25
C ASN A 121 -32.73 -11.30 23.91
N GLY A 122 -33.22 -11.10 22.68
CA GLY A 122 -34.46 -11.72 22.21
C GLY A 122 -34.44 -13.26 22.13
N ASP A 123 -33.28 -13.91 22.00
CA ASP A 123 -33.19 -15.39 21.96
C ASP A 123 -33.45 -16.05 23.32
N VAL A 124 -33.31 -15.27 24.39
CA VAL A 124 -33.47 -15.70 25.78
C VAL A 124 -34.63 -15.02 26.50
N GLU A 125 -35.38 -14.15 25.83
CA GLU A 125 -36.54 -13.45 26.40
C GLU A 125 -37.70 -14.42 26.69
N SER A 126 -38.28 -14.33 27.89
CA SER A 126 -39.51 -15.06 28.22
C SER A 126 -40.74 -14.34 27.67
N ALA A 127 -41.81 -15.08 27.38
CA ALA A 127 -43.08 -14.48 26.99
C ALA A 127 -43.94 -14.16 28.22
N TYR A 128 -44.61 -13.00 28.23
CA TYR A 128 -45.39 -12.53 29.36
C TYR A 128 -46.84 -12.27 28.97
N THR A 129 -47.78 -12.78 29.79
CA THR A 129 -49.21 -12.45 29.68
C THR A 129 -49.67 -11.87 31.01
N TYR A 130 -50.30 -10.69 30.97
CA TYR A 130 -50.75 -10.01 32.19
C TYR A 130 -52.14 -9.39 32.03
N TRP A 131 -52.87 -9.34 33.13
CA TRP A 131 -54.19 -8.73 33.22
C TRP A 131 -54.13 -7.55 34.17
N TYR A 132 -54.77 -6.46 33.80
CA TYR A 132 -54.66 -5.19 34.51
C TYR A 132 -56.01 -4.53 34.75
N ARG A 133 -56.05 -3.66 35.78
CA ARG A 133 -57.19 -2.76 36.04
C ARG A 133 -56.91 -1.40 35.41
N GLY A 134 -57.87 -0.89 34.65
CA GLY A 134 -57.78 0.43 34.04
C GLY A 134 -57.04 0.40 32.71
N SER A 135 -56.11 1.33 32.50
CA SER A 135 -55.30 1.42 31.27
C SER A 135 -54.21 0.35 31.25
N ASN A 136 -53.79 -0.05 30.06
CA ASN A 136 -52.64 -0.93 29.89
C ASN A 136 -51.40 -0.30 30.55
N PRO A 137 -50.81 -0.95 31.58
CA PRO A 137 -49.63 -0.42 32.26
C PRO A 137 -48.41 -0.31 31.34
N GLY A 138 -48.39 -1.04 30.23
CA GLY A 138 -47.19 -1.23 29.42
C GLY A 138 -46.25 -2.27 30.05
N TYR A 139 -45.24 -2.62 29.28
CA TYR A 139 -44.24 -3.62 29.61
C TYR A 139 -42.88 -3.15 29.08
N GLU A 140 -41.84 -3.41 29.85
CA GLU A 140 -40.45 -3.11 29.50
C GLU A 140 -39.55 -4.19 30.09
N SER A 141 -38.54 -4.57 29.31
CA SER A 141 -37.50 -5.52 29.70
C SER A 141 -36.15 -4.84 29.78
N THR A 142 -35.39 -5.21 30.78
CA THR A 142 -33.98 -4.84 30.91
C THR A 142 -33.12 -6.10 30.95
N TYR A 143 -31.91 -5.98 30.43
CA TYR A 143 -30.91 -7.05 30.41
C TYR A 143 -29.69 -6.59 31.18
N ALA A 144 -29.13 -7.49 31.96
CA ALA A 144 -27.93 -7.24 32.74
C ALA A 144 -27.18 -8.54 33.00
N VAL A 145 -25.90 -8.41 33.31
CA VAL A 145 -25.07 -9.52 33.78
C VAL A 145 -25.44 -9.83 35.24
N ALA A 146 -25.40 -11.11 35.62
CA ALA A 146 -25.66 -11.55 36.99
C ALA A 146 -24.65 -10.96 37.99
N ASP A 147 -25.08 -10.81 39.24
CA ASP A 147 -24.26 -10.21 40.30
C ASP A 147 -22.99 -11.03 40.54
N GLY A 148 -21.82 -10.41 40.36
CA GLY A 148 -20.52 -11.05 40.58
C GLY A 148 -19.91 -11.73 39.34
N GLU A 149 -20.64 -11.74 38.23
CA GLU A 149 -20.15 -12.23 36.93
C GLU A 149 -19.58 -11.07 36.09
N GLU A 150 -18.67 -11.41 35.17
CA GLU A 150 -18.09 -10.45 34.23
C GLU A 150 -18.87 -10.43 32.91
N GLY A 151 -19.12 -9.24 32.38
CA GLY A 151 -19.71 -9.04 31.07
C GLY A 151 -20.30 -7.66 30.88
N TYR A 152 -20.87 -7.44 29.70
CA TYR A 152 -21.50 -6.21 29.28
C TYR A 152 -22.87 -6.52 28.67
N ALA A 153 -23.93 -5.87 29.17
CA ALA A 153 -25.26 -5.98 28.61
C ALA A 153 -25.58 -4.71 27.83
N GLY A 154 -25.64 -4.86 26.51
CA GLY A 154 -26.10 -3.85 25.57
C GLY A 154 -27.61 -3.90 25.36
N ALA A 155 -28.08 -3.17 24.35
CA ALA A 155 -29.51 -3.07 24.05
C ALA A 155 -30.05 -4.39 23.49
N GLU A 156 -29.33 -5.02 22.57
CA GLU A 156 -29.72 -6.23 21.85
C GLU A 156 -28.82 -7.42 22.14
N LEU A 157 -27.57 -7.18 22.53
CA LEU A 157 -26.55 -8.19 22.83
C LEU A 157 -26.14 -8.12 24.29
N THR A 158 -25.98 -9.29 24.88
CA THR A 158 -25.27 -9.45 26.14
C THR A 158 -24.00 -10.25 25.92
N TYR A 159 -22.85 -9.64 26.17
CA TYR A 159 -21.55 -10.30 26.25
C TYR A 159 -21.28 -10.76 27.69
N LEU A 160 -20.87 -12.02 27.85
CA LEU A 160 -20.54 -12.64 29.14
C LEU A 160 -19.09 -13.12 29.10
N GLY A 161 -18.23 -12.51 29.91
CA GLY A 161 -16.78 -12.74 29.91
C GLY A 161 -16.01 -11.48 30.32
N ALA A 162 -14.69 -11.60 30.43
CA ALA A 162 -13.81 -10.46 30.64
C ALA A 162 -13.78 -9.56 29.40
N TYR A 163 -13.75 -8.25 29.61
CA TYR A 163 -13.78 -7.23 28.56
C TYR A 163 -13.17 -5.92 29.02
N GLU A 164 -12.89 -5.07 28.04
CA GLU A 164 -12.54 -3.66 28.21
C GLU A 164 -13.49 -2.78 27.40
N VAL A 165 -13.82 -1.60 27.94
CA VAL A 165 -14.64 -0.59 27.25
C VAL A 165 -13.78 0.58 26.83
N TYR A 166 -13.97 1.00 25.59
CA TYR A 166 -13.34 2.19 25.03
C TYR A 166 -14.38 3.07 24.37
N GLU A 167 -14.12 4.37 24.33
CA GLU A 167 -14.92 5.33 23.58
C GLU A 167 -14.02 6.11 22.64
N ALA A 168 -14.48 6.34 21.41
CA ALA A 168 -13.91 7.31 20.50
C ALA A 168 -15.03 7.98 19.72
N SER A 169 -14.87 9.27 19.39
CA SER A 169 -15.89 10.04 18.70
C SER A 169 -15.31 10.71 17.45
N HIS A 170 -16.10 10.73 16.39
CA HIS A 170 -15.78 11.43 15.15
C HIS A 170 -17.08 11.93 14.49
N ALA A 171 -17.04 13.12 13.89
CA ALA A 171 -18.17 13.75 13.20
C ALA A 171 -19.52 13.73 13.99
N GLY A 172 -19.46 13.84 15.32
CA GLY A 172 -20.65 13.83 16.19
C GLY A 172 -21.13 12.44 16.62
N THR A 173 -20.59 11.36 16.05
CA THR A 173 -20.90 9.97 16.45
C THR A 173 -19.89 9.49 17.47
N THR A 174 -20.36 8.90 18.57
CA THR A 174 -19.51 8.23 19.58
C THR A 174 -19.62 6.72 19.43
N VAL A 175 -18.49 6.05 19.19
CA VAL A 175 -18.42 4.59 19.15
C VAL A 175 -17.94 4.09 20.51
N GLU A 176 -18.78 3.30 21.18
CA GLU A 176 -18.45 2.57 22.40
C GLU A 176 -18.03 1.15 22.03
N PHE A 177 -16.74 0.84 22.18
CA PHE A 177 -16.20 -0.48 21.91
C PHE A 177 -16.24 -1.33 23.16
N VAL A 178 -16.92 -2.48 23.09
CA VAL A 178 -16.88 -3.55 24.08
C VAL A 178 -15.96 -4.63 23.55
N VAL A 179 -14.69 -4.60 23.95
CA VAL A 179 -13.65 -5.48 23.42
C VAL A 179 -13.43 -6.64 24.38
N SER A 180 -13.64 -7.86 23.90
CA SER A 180 -13.34 -9.08 24.65
C SER A 180 -11.84 -9.18 24.96
N ASP A 181 -11.48 -9.56 26.20
CA ASP A 181 -10.08 -9.86 26.57
C ASP A 181 -9.51 -11.05 25.77
N ALA A 182 -10.38 -11.84 25.13
CA ALA A 182 -10.00 -12.97 24.28
C ALA A 182 -9.65 -12.54 22.84
N THR A 183 -9.66 -11.25 22.51
CA THR A 183 -9.31 -10.73 21.19
C THR A 183 -8.49 -9.44 21.26
N THR A 184 -7.99 -9.02 20.11
CA THR A 184 -7.32 -7.72 19.92
C THR A 184 -7.93 -7.02 18.72
N MET A 185 -7.83 -5.69 18.68
CA MET A 185 -8.19 -4.89 17.50
C MET A 185 -6.96 -4.75 16.59
N ALA A 186 -7.13 -4.96 15.28
CA ALA A 186 -6.09 -4.66 14.29
C ALA A 186 -5.93 -3.16 14.08
N ALA A 187 -7.05 -2.47 13.89
CA ALA A 187 -7.08 -1.04 13.68
C ALA A 187 -7.00 -0.26 14.99
N ASP A 188 -6.42 0.95 14.91
CA ASP A 188 -6.51 1.90 16.00
C ASP A 188 -7.96 2.35 16.21
N ARG A 189 -8.34 2.56 17.48
CA ARG A 189 -9.72 2.89 17.86
C ARG A 189 -10.18 4.23 17.28
N SER A 190 -9.27 5.20 17.16
CA SER A 190 -9.55 6.47 16.51
C SER A 190 -9.78 6.29 15.01
N ALA A 191 -9.01 5.41 14.35
CA ALA A 191 -9.24 5.10 12.94
C ALA A 191 -10.60 4.44 12.71
N VAL A 192 -11.02 3.51 13.58
CA VAL A 192 -12.37 2.90 13.47
C VAL A 192 -13.46 3.95 13.72
N ALA A 193 -13.30 4.83 14.71
CA ALA A 193 -14.26 5.90 14.96
C ALA A 193 -14.33 6.88 13.80
N GLU A 194 -13.22 7.20 13.14
CA GLU A 194 -13.18 7.97 11.89
C GLU A 194 -13.94 7.25 10.77
N THR A 195 -13.71 5.95 10.55
CA THR A 195 -14.44 5.16 9.53
C THR A 195 -15.95 5.20 9.74
N VAL A 196 -16.40 4.89 10.96
CA VAL A 196 -17.83 4.74 11.28
C VAL A 196 -18.50 6.10 11.45
N GLY A 197 -17.82 7.06 12.08
CA GLY A 197 -18.30 8.43 12.23
C GLY A 197 -18.36 9.18 10.89
N GLY A 198 -17.38 8.97 10.01
CA GLY A 198 -17.40 9.48 8.64
C GLY A 198 -18.53 8.88 7.82
N ALA A 199 -18.74 7.56 7.92
CA ALA A 199 -19.89 6.90 7.31
C ALA A 199 -21.23 7.46 7.84
N ALA A 200 -21.33 7.73 9.14
CA ALA A 200 -22.51 8.34 9.76
C ALA A 200 -22.75 9.80 9.33
N ALA A 201 -21.69 10.55 9.03
CA ALA A 201 -21.82 11.91 8.51
C ALA A 201 -22.27 11.94 7.04
N SER A 202 -21.91 10.92 6.26
CA SER A 202 -22.21 10.80 4.83
C SER A 202 -23.48 10.00 4.52
N PHE A 203 -24.03 9.28 5.50
CA PHE A 203 -25.21 8.42 5.37
C PHE A 203 -26.19 8.69 6.53
N ASP A 204 -27.21 9.50 6.27
CA ASP A 204 -28.17 10.05 7.24
C ASP A 204 -29.57 9.45 7.06
N SER A 205 -29.63 8.14 6.80
CA SER A 205 -30.89 7.39 6.82
C SER A 205 -31.03 6.55 8.08
N GLY A 206 -32.28 6.40 8.55
CA GLY A 206 -32.58 5.57 9.73
C GLY A 206 -32.49 6.35 11.03
N THR A 207 -32.35 5.63 12.15
CA THR A 207 -32.26 6.23 13.48
C THR A 207 -30.96 7.04 13.58
N SER A 208 -31.06 8.32 13.95
CA SER A 208 -29.89 9.16 14.23
C SER A 208 -29.44 8.89 15.66
N ASP A 209 -28.40 8.08 15.84
CA ASP A 209 -27.84 7.79 17.15
C ASP A 209 -26.45 8.43 17.29
N ASP A 210 -26.33 9.37 18.23
CA ASP A 210 -25.06 10.00 18.61
C ASP A 210 -24.09 8.98 19.27
N ARG A 211 -24.57 7.75 19.54
CA ARG A 211 -23.82 6.68 20.20
C ARG A 211 -24.12 5.32 19.58
N LEU A 212 -23.07 4.61 19.18
CA LEU A 212 -23.10 3.28 18.61
C LEU A 212 -22.29 2.32 19.50
N THR A 213 -22.86 1.18 19.87
CA THR A 213 -22.15 0.16 20.66
C THR A 213 -21.63 -0.94 19.73
N VAL A 214 -20.33 -1.21 19.79
CA VAL A 214 -19.68 -2.22 18.94
C VAL A 214 -18.99 -3.27 19.81
N PHE A 215 -19.45 -4.51 19.70
CA PHE A 215 -18.83 -5.64 20.37
C PHE A 215 -17.72 -6.22 19.50
N VAL A 216 -16.49 -6.29 20.03
CA VAL A 216 -15.34 -6.90 19.33
C VAL A 216 -14.99 -8.20 20.05
N VAL A 217 -15.21 -9.33 19.39
CA VAL A 217 -14.98 -10.67 19.97
C VAL A 217 -14.02 -11.50 19.13
N SER A 218 -13.47 -12.58 19.70
CA SER A 218 -12.67 -13.55 18.94
C SER A 218 -13.56 -14.61 18.29
N SER A 219 -13.01 -15.34 17.31
CA SER A 219 -13.51 -16.65 16.88
C SER A 219 -15.01 -16.80 16.60
N LEU A 220 -15.60 -15.84 15.87
CA LEU A 220 -16.88 -16.08 15.19
C LEU A 220 -16.66 -16.85 13.88
N LEU A 221 -17.77 -17.30 13.28
CA LEU A 221 -17.76 -17.88 11.93
C LEU A 221 -17.98 -16.82 10.84
N ASN A 222 -18.38 -15.60 11.22
CA ASN A 222 -18.56 -14.44 10.33
C ASN A 222 -17.83 -13.20 10.88
N LEU A 223 -17.42 -12.30 9.99
CA LEU A 223 -16.65 -11.11 10.34
C LEU A 223 -17.46 -10.05 11.09
N GLY A 224 -18.78 -10.03 10.92
CA GLY A 224 -19.70 -9.09 11.58
C GLY A 224 -21.11 -9.67 11.74
N TYR A 225 -21.91 -9.04 12.61
CA TYR A 225 -23.31 -9.35 12.82
C TYR A 225 -24.09 -8.20 13.49
N THR A 226 -25.22 -7.82 12.91
CA THR A 226 -26.20 -6.90 13.51
C THR A 226 -27.47 -7.68 13.90
N PRO A 227 -27.82 -7.77 15.20
CA PRO A 227 -28.88 -8.66 15.69
C PRO A 227 -30.31 -8.25 15.33
N ASN A 228 -30.56 -6.94 15.34
CA ASN A 228 -31.80 -6.31 14.91
C ASN A 228 -31.43 -5.11 14.03
N LEU A 229 -31.94 -5.08 12.81
CA LEU A 229 -31.69 -3.98 11.90
C LEU A 229 -32.27 -2.67 12.47
N GLY A 230 -31.56 -1.56 12.24
CA GLY A 230 -31.98 -0.23 12.69
C GLY A 230 -31.59 0.14 14.13
N GLU A 231 -31.06 -0.80 14.91
CA GLU A 231 -30.55 -0.54 16.26
C GLU A 231 -29.06 -0.16 16.21
N PRO A 232 -28.60 0.79 17.06
CA PRO A 232 -27.22 1.29 17.06
C PRO A 232 -26.27 0.32 17.79
N GLU A 233 -26.33 -0.95 17.42
CA GLU A 233 -25.53 -2.00 18.05
C GLU A 233 -25.19 -3.12 17.07
N TYR A 234 -23.91 -3.49 16.99
CA TYR A 234 -23.47 -4.65 16.23
C TYR A 234 -22.21 -5.30 16.82
N LEU A 235 -21.88 -6.45 16.26
CA LEU A 235 -20.77 -7.31 16.64
C LEU A 235 -19.79 -7.43 15.47
N VAL A 236 -18.49 -7.47 15.76
CA VAL A 236 -17.44 -7.79 14.79
C VAL A 236 -16.46 -8.81 15.36
N GLN A 237 -15.89 -9.63 14.46
CA GLN A 237 -14.86 -10.59 14.78
C GLN A 237 -13.47 -9.97 14.60
N GLY A 238 -12.83 -9.59 15.71
CA GLY A 238 -11.45 -9.10 15.67
C GLY A 238 -10.43 -10.19 15.28
N PRO A 239 -9.31 -9.82 14.63
CA PRO A 239 -8.94 -8.47 14.18
C PRO A 239 -9.49 -8.13 12.77
N VAL A 240 -10.18 -6.99 12.62
CA VAL A 240 -10.66 -6.45 11.34
C VAL A 240 -9.87 -5.17 11.00
N PRO A 241 -9.27 -5.05 9.80
CA PRO A 241 -8.63 -3.81 9.36
C PRO A 241 -9.67 -2.72 9.08
N VAL A 242 -9.23 -1.46 9.04
CA VAL A 242 -10.07 -0.34 8.56
C VAL A 242 -9.81 0.01 7.10
N ASP A 243 -8.64 -0.37 6.58
CA ASP A 243 -8.21 -0.08 5.21
C ASP A 243 -8.17 -1.36 4.38
N GLY A 244 -8.56 -1.24 3.11
CA GLY A 244 -8.79 -2.33 2.19
C GLY A 244 -10.01 -3.19 2.54
N PRO A 245 -10.34 -4.20 1.71
CA PRO A 245 -11.32 -5.20 2.08
C PRO A 245 -10.81 -6.10 3.23
N PRO A 246 -11.68 -6.54 4.16
CA PRO A 246 -13.14 -6.41 4.14
C PRO A 246 -13.65 -5.10 4.74
N THR A 247 -14.78 -4.61 4.22
CA THR A 247 -15.46 -3.36 4.63
C THR A 247 -16.42 -3.56 5.82
N THR A 248 -16.09 -4.48 6.73
CA THR A 248 -17.01 -4.96 7.79
C THR A 248 -17.53 -3.83 8.68
N TRP A 249 -16.69 -2.85 9.04
CA TRP A 249 -17.11 -1.74 9.90
C TRP A 249 -18.23 -0.91 9.29
N THR A 250 -18.12 -0.56 8.00
CA THR A 250 -19.13 0.21 7.28
C THR A 250 -20.33 -0.66 6.89
N HIS A 251 -20.13 -1.95 6.59
CA HIS A 251 -21.20 -2.91 6.32
C HIS A 251 -22.16 -3.04 7.50
N GLU A 252 -21.65 -3.38 8.68
CA GLU A 252 -22.48 -3.52 9.88
C GLU A 252 -23.08 -2.18 10.32
N PHE A 253 -22.34 -1.08 10.14
CA PHE A 253 -22.90 0.25 10.33
C PHE A 253 -24.15 0.48 9.46
N VAL A 254 -24.15 0.07 8.18
CA VAL A 254 -25.33 0.24 7.32
C VAL A 254 -26.53 -0.55 7.86
N HIS A 255 -26.34 -1.74 8.42
CA HIS A 255 -27.44 -2.49 9.06
C HIS A 255 -28.07 -1.73 10.24
N THR A 256 -27.29 -0.94 10.99
CA THR A 256 -27.86 -0.05 12.04
C THR A 256 -28.76 1.05 11.49
N ARG A 257 -28.73 1.28 10.17
CA ARG A 257 -29.54 2.28 9.47
C ARG A 257 -30.75 1.70 8.74
N GLN A 258 -30.94 0.38 8.82
CA GLN A 258 -32.04 -0.34 8.18
C GLN A 258 -33.19 -0.60 9.16
N GLY A 259 -33.98 0.43 9.48
CA GLY A 259 -35.10 0.33 10.41
C GLY A 259 -36.38 -0.32 9.86
N TRP A 260 -36.27 -1.34 8.99
CA TRP A 260 -37.42 -2.01 8.36
C TRP A 260 -37.52 -3.50 8.69
N GLN A 261 -38.67 -4.08 8.35
CA GLN A 261 -38.86 -5.53 8.26
C GLN A 261 -39.16 -5.90 6.82
N THR A 262 -38.64 -7.02 6.33
CA THR A 262 -38.85 -7.49 4.96
C THR A 262 -39.80 -8.69 4.92
N THR A 263 -40.48 -8.89 3.80
CA THR A 263 -41.02 -10.21 3.45
C THR A 263 -39.92 -11.09 2.87
N THR A 264 -40.11 -12.41 2.81
CA THR A 264 -39.12 -13.35 2.24
C THR A 264 -38.65 -13.01 0.82
N GLU A 265 -39.50 -12.41 -0.01
CA GLU A 265 -39.13 -11.93 -1.35
C GLU A 265 -38.18 -10.71 -1.35
N MET A 266 -37.97 -10.08 -0.19
CA MET A 266 -37.18 -8.87 0.00
C MET A 266 -36.01 -9.03 0.98
N GLU A 267 -35.78 -10.23 1.55
CA GLU A 267 -34.67 -10.50 2.50
C GLU A 267 -33.30 -10.10 1.92
N TRP A 268 -33.09 -10.28 0.61
CA TRP A 268 -31.84 -9.90 -0.07
C TRP A 268 -31.47 -8.43 0.05
N LEU A 269 -32.44 -7.53 0.30
CA LEU A 269 -32.21 -6.09 0.33
C LEU A 269 -31.36 -5.69 1.54
N ASP A 270 -31.45 -6.45 2.63
CA ASP A 270 -30.74 -6.18 3.88
C ASP A 270 -29.23 -6.25 3.62
N GLU A 271 -28.74 -7.39 3.15
CA GLU A 271 -27.32 -7.60 2.84
C GLU A 271 -26.89 -6.90 1.54
N GLY A 272 -27.75 -6.88 0.51
CA GLY A 272 -27.42 -6.25 -0.76
C GLY A 272 -27.17 -4.75 -0.64
N SER A 273 -27.95 -4.05 0.21
CA SER A 273 -27.70 -2.62 0.44
C SER A 273 -26.56 -2.35 1.42
N ALA A 274 -26.37 -3.20 2.43
CA ALA A 274 -25.24 -3.12 3.35
C ALA A 274 -23.90 -3.35 2.64
N GLU A 275 -23.81 -4.34 1.75
CA GLU A 275 -22.59 -4.65 0.99
C GLU A 275 -22.24 -3.49 0.04
N TYR A 276 -23.22 -2.97 -0.72
CA TYR A 276 -22.99 -1.85 -1.62
C TYR A 276 -22.50 -0.59 -0.88
N TYR A 277 -23.21 -0.18 0.18
CA TYR A 277 -22.83 1.01 0.95
C TYR A 277 -21.58 0.78 1.80
N GLY A 278 -21.32 -0.45 2.23
CA GLY A 278 -20.10 -0.84 2.91
C GLY A 278 -18.87 -0.48 2.09
N TYR A 279 -18.84 -0.87 0.80
CA TYR A 279 -17.78 -0.46 -0.11
C TYR A 279 -17.82 1.01 -0.49
N LEU A 280 -18.99 1.56 -0.84
CA LEU A 280 -19.10 2.95 -1.28
C LEU A 280 -18.63 3.93 -0.19
N LEU A 281 -19.09 3.77 1.05
CA LEU A 281 -18.73 4.66 2.17
C LEU A 281 -17.27 4.48 2.59
N SER A 282 -16.71 3.28 2.45
CA SER A 282 -15.29 3.04 2.72
C SER A 282 -14.39 3.70 1.67
N MET A 283 -14.75 3.55 0.39
CA MET A 283 -14.04 4.15 -0.73
C MET A 283 -14.10 5.68 -0.71
N GLN A 284 -15.25 6.27 -0.41
CA GLN A 284 -15.43 7.73 -0.28
C GLN A 284 -14.61 8.34 0.87
N GLN A 285 -14.05 7.52 1.76
CA GLN A 285 -13.18 7.94 2.86
C GLN A 285 -11.70 7.61 2.60
N GLY A 286 -11.33 7.24 1.37
CA GLY A 286 -9.97 6.83 1.01
C GLY A 286 -9.53 5.50 1.65
N ARG A 287 -10.43 4.76 2.31
CA ARG A 287 -10.09 3.53 3.03
C ARG A 287 -10.11 2.29 2.16
N THR A 288 -10.74 2.33 0.99
CA THR A 288 -10.79 1.19 0.07
C THR A 288 -10.54 1.69 -1.35
N PRO A 289 -9.61 1.07 -2.11
CA PRO A 289 -9.34 1.49 -3.48
C PRO A 289 -10.59 1.44 -4.35
N TYR A 290 -10.71 2.39 -5.28
CA TYR A 290 -11.82 2.45 -6.24
C TYR A 290 -11.95 1.15 -7.04
N GLU A 291 -10.83 0.51 -7.37
CA GLU A 291 -10.74 -0.74 -8.14
C GLU A 291 -11.42 -1.89 -7.39
N SER A 292 -11.31 -1.91 -6.05
CA SER A 292 -11.98 -2.90 -5.21
C SER A 292 -13.50 -2.73 -5.24
N PHE A 293 -13.98 -1.49 -5.17
CA PHE A 293 -15.40 -1.17 -5.35
C PHE A 293 -15.87 -1.51 -6.78
N ARG A 294 -15.05 -1.24 -7.79
CA ARG A 294 -15.37 -1.56 -9.19
C ARG A 294 -15.42 -3.05 -9.46
N ALA A 295 -14.57 -3.84 -8.83
CA ALA A 295 -14.59 -5.30 -8.93
C ALA A 295 -15.96 -5.86 -8.49
N LEU A 296 -16.52 -5.36 -7.38
CA LEU A 296 -17.88 -5.71 -6.92
C LEU A 296 -18.95 -5.42 -8.00
N LEU A 297 -18.84 -4.29 -8.70
CA LEU A 297 -19.81 -3.88 -9.71
C LEU A 297 -19.65 -4.61 -11.05
N ALA A 298 -18.45 -5.10 -11.34
CA ALA A 298 -18.12 -5.77 -12.59
C ALA A 298 -18.35 -7.30 -12.54
N ASP A 299 -18.35 -7.89 -11.35
CA ASP A 299 -18.56 -9.32 -11.16
C ASP A 299 -19.96 -9.73 -11.65
N ASP A 300 -20.06 -10.71 -12.55
CA ASP A 300 -21.34 -11.23 -13.05
C ASP A 300 -21.83 -12.51 -12.33
N GLU A 301 -21.10 -12.98 -11.31
CA GLU A 301 -21.43 -14.17 -10.52
C GLU A 301 -22.87 -14.08 -9.99
N TYR A 302 -23.68 -15.12 -10.20
CA TYR A 302 -25.11 -15.14 -9.84
C TYR A 302 -26.06 -14.21 -10.60
N ALA A 303 -25.67 -13.54 -11.70
CA ALA A 303 -26.57 -12.62 -12.43
C ALA A 303 -27.96 -13.20 -12.74
N GLY A 304 -28.05 -14.51 -13.03
CA GLY A 304 -29.31 -15.21 -13.31
C GLY A 304 -30.15 -15.64 -12.11
N ALA A 305 -29.70 -15.46 -10.87
CA ALA A 305 -30.44 -15.85 -9.67
C ALA A 305 -31.72 -15.02 -9.50
N ASP A 306 -32.78 -15.58 -8.93
CA ASP A 306 -33.99 -14.82 -8.58
C ASP A 306 -33.89 -14.37 -7.12
N LEU A 307 -33.64 -13.08 -6.90
CA LEU A 307 -33.51 -12.52 -5.54
C LEU A 307 -34.83 -12.58 -4.74
N THR A 308 -35.98 -12.77 -5.40
CA THR A 308 -37.27 -12.90 -4.70
C THR A 308 -37.55 -14.32 -4.19
N ALA A 309 -36.67 -15.28 -4.50
CA ALA A 309 -36.83 -16.69 -4.17
C ALA A 309 -35.58 -17.23 -3.45
N PRO A 310 -35.36 -16.89 -2.16
CA PRO A 310 -34.17 -17.31 -1.41
C PRO A 310 -33.97 -18.83 -1.36
N ASP A 311 -35.07 -19.60 -1.30
CA ASP A 311 -35.03 -21.07 -1.38
C ASP A 311 -34.42 -21.62 -2.68
N SER A 312 -34.29 -20.79 -3.72
CA SER A 312 -33.70 -21.15 -5.02
C SER A 312 -32.21 -20.83 -5.14
N TRP A 313 -31.64 -20.10 -4.17
CA TRP A 313 -30.26 -19.65 -4.23
C TRP A 313 -29.30 -20.83 -4.07
N VAL A 314 -28.23 -20.79 -4.86
CA VAL A 314 -27.18 -21.82 -4.83
C VAL A 314 -26.14 -21.57 -3.73
N SER A 315 -26.15 -20.36 -3.15
CA SER A 315 -25.26 -19.87 -2.09
C SER A 315 -25.88 -18.62 -1.47
N ASP A 316 -25.61 -18.37 -0.19
CA ASP A 316 -25.97 -17.11 0.48
C ASP A 316 -25.28 -15.90 -0.18
N ASN A 317 -24.13 -16.09 -0.84
CA ASN A 317 -23.45 -15.00 -1.56
C ASN A 317 -24.31 -14.34 -2.64
N VAL A 318 -25.42 -14.96 -3.06
CA VAL A 318 -26.37 -14.37 -4.01
C VAL A 318 -26.89 -13.01 -3.52
N GLU A 319 -27.24 -12.86 -2.24
CA GLU A 319 -27.76 -11.58 -1.72
C GLU A 319 -26.69 -10.50 -1.61
N TYR A 320 -25.46 -10.87 -1.29
CA TYR A 320 -24.32 -9.96 -1.25
C TYR A 320 -23.92 -9.54 -2.68
N ASP A 321 -23.50 -10.48 -3.52
CA ASP A 321 -22.90 -10.19 -4.82
C ASP A 321 -23.94 -9.67 -5.81
N LYS A 322 -25.09 -10.34 -5.96
CA LYS A 322 -26.15 -9.87 -6.87
C LYS A 322 -26.97 -8.72 -6.25
N GLY A 323 -27.29 -8.79 -4.95
CA GLY A 323 -28.04 -7.72 -4.29
C GLY A 323 -27.30 -6.39 -4.36
N ALA A 324 -25.99 -6.35 -4.07
CA ALA A 324 -25.19 -5.13 -4.17
C ALA A 324 -25.19 -4.54 -5.57
N ARG A 325 -25.06 -5.36 -6.62
CA ARG A 325 -25.12 -4.88 -8.01
C ARG A 325 -26.49 -4.37 -8.40
N VAL A 326 -27.56 -4.98 -7.90
CA VAL A 326 -28.93 -4.48 -8.08
C VAL A 326 -29.07 -3.11 -7.42
N VAL A 327 -28.60 -2.96 -6.17
CA VAL A 327 -28.62 -1.67 -5.46
C VAL A 327 -27.80 -0.63 -6.21
N ALA A 328 -26.57 -0.93 -6.62
CA ALA A 328 -25.72 -0.02 -7.39
C ALA A 328 -26.36 0.41 -8.73
N ALA A 329 -26.97 -0.53 -9.45
CA ALA A 329 -27.63 -0.23 -10.71
C ALA A 329 -28.88 0.66 -10.54
N LEU A 330 -29.56 0.54 -9.39
CA LEU A 330 -30.66 1.42 -9.01
C LEU A 330 -30.16 2.78 -8.54
N ASP A 331 -29.12 2.83 -7.70
CA ASP A 331 -28.48 4.07 -7.25
C ASP A 331 -28.08 4.94 -8.44
N TYR A 332 -27.35 4.36 -9.39
CA TYR A 332 -26.97 5.03 -10.63
C TYR A 332 -28.18 5.62 -11.40
N ARG A 333 -29.28 4.85 -11.49
CA ARG A 333 -30.49 5.30 -12.19
C ARG A 333 -31.24 6.36 -11.42
N ILE A 334 -31.22 6.33 -10.09
CA ILE A 334 -31.80 7.33 -9.21
C ILE A 334 -31.03 8.64 -9.37
N ARG A 335 -29.69 8.61 -9.25
CA ARG A 335 -28.82 9.77 -9.50
C ARG A 335 -29.11 10.39 -10.87
N ARG A 336 -29.15 9.58 -11.92
CA ARG A 336 -29.47 10.07 -13.29
C ARG A 336 -30.90 10.60 -13.44
N ALA A 337 -31.87 10.05 -12.72
CA ALA A 337 -33.26 10.49 -12.80
C ALA A 337 -33.51 11.81 -12.06
N THR A 338 -32.65 12.12 -11.10
CA THR A 338 -32.77 13.26 -10.17
C THR A 338 -31.62 14.27 -10.34
N ASP A 339 -30.86 14.18 -11.44
CA ASP A 339 -29.70 15.03 -11.72
C ASP A 339 -28.68 15.09 -10.56
N GLY A 340 -28.54 13.98 -9.83
CA GLY A 340 -27.64 13.83 -8.69
C GLY A 340 -28.23 14.24 -7.33
N GLU A 341 -29.44 14.82 -7.28
CA GLU A 341 -30.05 15.28 -6.03
C GLU A 341 -30.38 14.15 -5.05
N LYS A 342 -30.56 12.92 -5.54
CA LYS A 342 -30.87 11.75 -4.70
C LYS A 342 -30.04 10.54 -5.10
N THR A 343 -29.81 9.69 -4.12
CA THR A 343 -29.18 8.37 -4.21
C THR A 343 -30.17 7.30 -3.77
N PHE A 344 -29.75 6.03 -3.78
CA PHE A 344 -30.52 4.91 -3.22
C PHE A 344 -30.76 5.06 -1.71
N GLU A 345 -29.98 5.87 -1.01
CA GLU A 345 -30.20 6.23 0.38
C GLU A 345 -31.59 6.86 0.58
N ALA A 346 -32.05 7.68 -0.37
CA ALA A 346 -33.41 8.24 -0.32
C ALA A 346 -34.51 7.15 -0.42
N VAL A 347 -34.20 5.99 -1.00
CA VAL A 347 -35.07 4.80 -0.99
C VAL A 347 -35.04 4.16 0.40
N ILE A 348 -33.84 3.96 0.98
CA ILE A 348 -33.63 3.44 2.34
C ILE A 348 -34.42 4.27 3.36
N GLY A 349 -34.25 5.59 3.38
CA GLY A 349 -34.98 6.48 4.29
C GLY A 349 -36.51 6.33 4.19
N ARG A 350 -37.06 6.21 2.97
CA ARG A 350 -38.50 5.99 2.79
C ARG A 350 -38.96 4.58 3.15
N LEU A 351 -38.09 3.59 3.07
CA LEU A 351 -38.40 2.24 3.53
C LEU A 351 -38.43 2.19 5.06
N ASN A 352 -37.52 2.90 5.72
CA ASN A 352 -37.49 3.06 7.19
C ASN A 352 -38.76 3.74 7.73
N ASP A 353 -39.36 4.66 6.98
CA ASP A 353 -40.62 5.35 7.38
C ASP A 353 -41.86 4.43 7.37
N ARG A 354 -41.73 3.16 6.96
CA ARG A 354 -42.87 2.24 6.80
C ARG A 354 -43.18 1.49 8.09
N GLU A 355 -44.46 1.48 8.47
CA GLU A 355 -44.95 0.63 9.57
C GLU A 355 -45.15 -0.84 9.15
N GLU A 356 -45.44 -1.09 7.87
CA GLU A 356 -45.67 -2.43 7.33
C GLU A 356 -44.40 -2.99 6.69
N ALA A 357 -44.24 -4.32 6.76
CA ALA A 357 -43.16 -5.03 6.11
C ALA A 357 -42.98 -4.61 4.64
N VAL A 358 -41.73 -4.52 4.20
CA VAL A 358 -41.33 -4.18 2.85
C VAL A 358 -41.64 -5.38 1.94
N THR A 359 -42.67 -5.22 1.13
CA THR A 359 -43.01 -6.15 0.03
C THR A 359 -42.32 -5.70 -1.25
N TYR A 360 -42.22 -6.60 -2.23
CA TYR A 360 -41.62 -6.30 -3.52
C TYR A 360 -42.37 -5.17 -4.28
N GLU A 361 -43.70 -5.11 -4.15
CA GLU A 361 -44.50 -4.01 -4.71
C GLU A 361 -44.34 -2.70 -3.93
N ALA A 362 -44.15 -2.77 -2.60
CA ALA A 362 -43.85 -1.59 -1.79
C ALA A 362 -42.49 -1.00 -2.17
N PHE A 363 -41.47 -1.83 -2.33
CA PHE A 363 -40.14 -1.43 -2.81
C PHE A 363 -40.22 -0.72 -4.15
N LYS A 364 -40.86 -1.32 -5.16
CA LYS A 364 -41.07 -0.69 -6.48
C LYS A 364 -41.83 0.64 -6.38
N THR A 365 -42.79 0.74 -5.47
CA THR A 365 -43.55 1.97 -5.22
C THR A 365 -42.65 3.06 -4.65
N VAL A 366 -41.83 2.74 -3.64
CA VAL A 366 -40.90 3.71 -3.03
C VAL A 366 -39.88 4.21 -4.06
N VAL A 367 -39.27 3.33 -4.85
CA VAL A 367 -38.33 3.73 -5.92
C VAL A 367 -39.00 4.69 -6.91
N ARG A 368 -40.27 4.45 -7.26
CA ARG A 368 -41.04 5.36 -8.13
C ARG A 368 -41.23 6.73 -7.49
N GLU A 369 -41.51 6.79 -6.20
CA GLU A 369 -41.76 8.05 -5.50
C GLU A 369 -40.49 8.85 -5.21
N VAL A 370 -39.35 8.19 -5.03
CA VAL A 370 -38.05 8.86 -4.91
C VAL A 370 -37.68 9.56 -6.23
N THR A 371 -37.96 8.90 -7.36
CA THR A 371 -37.45 9.30 -8.69
C THR A 371 -38.47 10.01 -9.58
N ASP A 372 -39.74 10.03 -9.20
CA ASP A 372 -40.87 10.41 -10.06
C ASP A 372 -40.91 9.67 -11.41
N ARG A 373 -40.31 8.46 -11.49
CA ARG A 373 -40.20 7.63 -12.71
C ARG A 373 -40.60 6.18 -12.46
N GLN A 374 -41.13 5.52 -13.49
CA GLN A 374 -41.51 4.12 -13.40
C GLN A 374 -40.34 3.20 -13.74
N PHE A 375 -39.75 2.57 -12.71
CA PHE A 375 -38.68 1.58 -12.88
C PHE A 375 -39.14 0.13 -12.73
N GLY A 376 -40.43 -0.14 -12.49
CA GLY A 376 -40.93 -1.49 -12.16
C GLY A 376 -40.47 -2.59 -13.13
N VAL A 377 -40.62 -2.39 -14.45
CA VAL A 377 -40.17 -3.38 -15.46
C VAL A 377 -38.65 -3.59 -15.43
N TYR A 378 -37.89 -2.52 -15.16
CA TYR A 378 -36.45 -2.61 -15.04
C TYR A 378 -36.05 -3.36 -13.76
N ILE A 379 -36.66 -3.02 -12.62
CA ILE A 379 -36.48 -3.71 -11.34
C ILE A 379 -36.78 -5.21 -11.51
N ASP A 380 -37.92 -5.55 -12.12
CA ASP A 380 -38.28 -6.95 -12.41
C ASP A 380 -37.20 -7.66 -13.21
N SER A 381 -36.60 -6.98 -14.20
CA SER A 381 -35.55 -7.58 -15.03
C SER A 381 -34.26 -7.90 -14.27
N ILE A 382 -33.86 -7.09 -13.29
CA ILE A 382 -32.59 -7.24 -12.57
C ILE A 382 -32.73 -8.02 -11.25
N VAL A 383 -33.89 -7.94 -10.59
CA VAL A 383 -34.13 -8.64 -9.32
C VAL A 383 -34.44 -10.12 -9.59
N THR A 384 -35.36 -10.40 -10.51
CA THR A 384 -35.83 -11.78 -10.78
C THR A 384 -35.06 -12.51 -11.89
N GLY A 385 -34.12 -11.84 -12.55
CA GLY A 385 -33.34 -12.43 -13.66
C GLY A 385 -32.05 -11.68 -13.96
N ALA A 386 -31.40 -12.05 -15.08
CA ALA A 386 -30.12 -11.50 -15.52
C ALA A 386 -30.27 -10.19 -16.33
N GLY A 387 -31.12 -9.29 -15.87
CA GLY A 387 -31.25 -7.96 -16.45
C GLY A 387 -29.94 -7.16 -16.35
N ASN A 388 -29.88 -6.03 -17.05
CA ASN A 388 -28.68 -5.21 -17.11
C ASN A 388 -28.43 -4.45 -15.79
N THR A 389 -27.49 -4.93 -14.97
CA THR A 389 -26.96 -4.27 -13.77
C THR A 389 -25.71 -3.43 -14.03
N THR A 390 -25.24 -3.32 -15.28
CA THR A 390 -24.04 -2.54 -15.62
C THR A 390 -24.20 -1.07 -15.19
N VAL A 391 -23.17 -0.58 -14.52
CA VAL A 391 -23.01 0.82 -14.09
C VAL A 391 -21.82 1.44 -14.84
N PRO A 392 -21.89 2.72 -15.28
CA PRO A 392 -20.74 3.39 -15.89
C PRO A 392 -19.49 3.35 -15.02
N ALA A 393 -18.33 3.33 -15.68
CA ALA A 393 -17.02 3.35 -15.03
C ALA A 393 -16.57 4.76 -14.61
N ASP A 394 -17.37 5.79 -14.88
CA ASP A 394 -17.12 7.19 -14.53
C ASP A 394 -17.04 7.34 -12.98
N PRO A 395 -15.84 7.51 -12.40
CA PRO A 395 -15.63 7.52 -10.95
C PRO A 395 -16.34 8.70 -10.30
N PHE A 396 -16.42 9.84 -10.98
CA PHE A 396 -17.07 11.05 -10.49
C PHE A 396 -18.58 10.90 -10.20
N ARG A 397 -19.20 9.76 -10.51
CA ARG A 397 -20.59 9.46 -10.13
C ARG A 397 -20.74 9.14 -8.65
N TYR A 398 -19.65 8.79 -7.99
CA TYR A 398 -19.62 8.32 -6.61
C TYR A 398 -18.99 9.32 -5.66
N THR A 399 -18.57 10.49 -6.13
CA THR A 399 -18.02 11.55 -5.27
C THR A 399 -19.11 12.13 -4.37
N THR A 400 -18.69 12.70 -3.23
CA THR A 400 -19.61 13.23 -2.20
C THR A 400 -20.04 14.67 -2.49
N GLY A 401 -19.36 15.37 -3.40
CA GLY A 401 -19.72 16.70 -3.86
C GLY A 401 -18.65 17.31 -4.76
N PRO A 402 -18.90 18.49 -5.36
CA PRO A 402 -17.93 19.18 -6.23
C PRO A 402 -16.73 19.76 -5.47
N ASP A 403 -16.87 20.03 -4.17
CA ASP A 403 -15.83 20.61 -3.32
C ASP A 403 -15.15 19.55 -2.43
N ALA A 404 -15.43 18.26 -2.67
CA ALA A 404 -14.85 17.17 -1.91
C ALA A 404 -13.50 16.78 -2.51
N ASP A 405 -12.51 16.63 -1.64
CA ASP A 405 -11.20 16.02 -1.92
C ASP A 405 -11.30 14.58 -1.39
N ASN A 406 -11.47 13.59 -2.29
CA ASN A 406 -11.90 12.25 -1.88
C ASN A 406 -10.71 11.30 -1.60
N ASP A 407 -9.53 11.57 -2.15
CA ASP A 407 -8.29 10.80 -1.93
C ASP A 407 -7.21 11.58 -1.17
N GLY A 408 -7.42 12.87 -0.91
CA GLY A 408 -6.58 13.67 -0.02
C GLY A 408 -5.31 14.20 -0.66
N ASP A 409 -5.27 14.32 -1.99
CA ASP A 409 -4.14 14.84 -2.76
C ASP A 409 -4.10 16.38 -2.81
N GLY A 410 -5.16 17.04 -2.36
CA GLY A 410 -5.30 18.50 -2.36
C GLY A 410 -6.17 19.07 -3.49
N LEU A 411 -6.65 18.24 -4.43
CA LEU A 411 -7.60 18.63 -5.47
C LEU A 411 -9.03 18.32 -5.05
N THR A 412 -9.93 19.27 -5.31
CA THR A 412 -11.37 19.00 -5.21
C THR A 412 -11.87 18.22 -6.42
N THR A 413 -13.01 17.55 -6.29
CA THR A 413 -13.75 16.90 -7.38
C THR A 413 -13.97 17.77 -8.62
N SER A 414 -14.06 19.09 -8.45
CA SER A 414 -14.17 20.01 -9.59
C SER A 414 -12.83 20.26 -10.26
N GLU A 415 -11.74 20.28 -9.49
CA GLU A 415 -10.36 20.44 -9.95
C GLU A 415 -9.85 19.16 -10.62
N GLU A 416 -10.02 17.99 -10.00
CA GLU A 416 -9.72 16.67 -10.61
C GLU A 416 -10.44 16.53 -11.96
N ARG A 417 -11.71 16.93 -12.03
CA ARG A 417 -12.48 16.93 -13.30
C ARG A 417 -11.89 17.87 -14.36
N ALA A 418 -11.31 19.00 -13.93
CA ALA A 418 -10.72 19.97 -14.83
C ALA A 418 -9.33 19.53 -15.31
N ALA A 419 -8.55 18.90 -14.44
CA ALA A 419 -7.27 18.27 -14.75
C ALA A 419 -7.45 17.01 -15.61
N GLY A 420 -8.58 16.30 -15.46
CA GLY A 420 -8.80 15.00 -16.11
C GLY A 420 -8.35 13.82 -15.26
N SER A 421 -7.84 14.10 -14.06
CA SER A 421 -7.32 13.15 -13.10
C SER A 421 -8.44 12.37 -12.38
N HIS A 422 -8.07 11.31 -11.66
CA HIS A 422 -9.01 10.34 -11.11
C HIS A 422 -9.40 10.69 -9.67
N PRO A 423 -10.70 10.84 -9.34
CA PRO A 423 -11.14 11.46 -8.10
C PRO A 423 -11.09 10.59 -6.84
N PHE A 424 -10.30 9.52 -6.86
CA PHE A 424 -10.14 8.55 -5.77
C PHE A 424 -8.75 7.87 -5.86
N ARG A 425 -7.84 8.43 -6.65
CA ARG A 425 -6.46 7.99 -6.81
C ARG A 425 -5.60 9.23 -6.65
N THR A 426 -4.81 9.26 -5.58
CA THR A 426 -3.88 10.34 -5.28
C THR A 426 -2.85 10.59 -6.39
N ASP A 427 -2.55 9.57 -7.18
CA ASP A 427 -1.61 9.56 -8.30
C ASP A 427 -2.30 8.77 -9.42
N THR A 428 -2.67 9.47 -10.48
CA THR A 428 -3.57 8.96 -11.53
C THR A 428 -2.85 8.08 -12.54
N ASP A 429 -1.62 8.41 -12.90
CA ASP A 429 -0.80 7.71 -13.91
C ASP A 429 0.33 6.84 -13.33
N ASP A 430 0.47 6.83 -12.00
CA ASP A 430 1.39 6.00 -11.21
C ASP A 430 2.88 6.33 -11.43
N ASP A 431 3.22 7.60 -11.65
CA ASP A 431 4.59 8.06 -11.86
C ASP A 431 5.34 8.42 -10.55
N GLY A 432 4.61 8.52 -9.44
CA GLY A 432 5.14 8.85 -8.12
C GLY A 432 4.90 10.29 -7.65
N LEU A 433 4.28 11.14 -8.48
CA LEU A 433 3.89 12.50 -8.17
C LEU A 433 2.36 12.59 -7.97
N PRO A 434 1.85 13.05 -6.82
CA PRO A 434 0.40 13.20 -6.64
C PRO A 434 -0.23 14.23 -7.59
N ASP A 435 -1.46 13.98 -8.07
CA ASP A 435 -2.13 14.86 -9.04
C ASP A 435 -2.18 16.34 -8.57
N GLY A 436 -2.37 16.56 -7.27
CA GLY A 436 -2.33 17.90 -6.67
C GLY A 436 -0.97 18.58 -6.76
N ASP A 437 0.11 17.83 -6.56
CA ASP A 437 1.48 18.33 -6.68
C ASP A 437 1.85 18.57 -8.16
N GLU A 438 1.35 17.75 -9.08
CA GLU A 438 1.50 17.90 -10.53
C GLU A 438 0.85 19.18 -11.05
N VAL A 439 -0.42 19.43 -10.68
CA VAL A 439 -1.12 20.67 -11.04
C VAL A 439 -0.38 21.91 -10.52
N ASP A 440 0.21 21.83 -9.33
CA ASP A 440 1.01 22.91 -8.74
C ASP A 440 2.38 23.07 -9.42
N ALA A 441 2.97 21.97 -9.90
CA ALA A 441 4.21 21.95 -10.68
C ALA A 441 4.03 22.41 -12.14
N GLY A 442 2.80 22.29 -12.68
CA GLY A 442 2.49 22.60 -14.07
C GLY A 442 2.59 21.41 -15.02
N THR A 443 2.72 20.19 -14.49
CA THR A 443 2.70 18.93 -15.22
C THR A 443 1.26 18.45 -15.49
N ASP A 444 1.09 17.41 -16.30
CA ASP A 444 -0.23 16.84 -16.64
C ASP A 444 -0.48 15.57 -15.80
N PRO A 445 -1.46 15.57 -14.86
CA PRO A 445 -1.79 14.43 -13.99
C PRO A 445 -2.30 13.15 -14.65
N THR A 446 -2.16 13.05 -15.96
CA THR A 446 -2.57 11.88 -16.72
C THR A 446 -1.46 11.37 -17.63
N LEU A 447 -0.28 11.98 -17.56
CA LEU A 447 0.92 11.67 -18.31
C LEU A 447 2.09 11.53 -17.33
N ALA A 448 2.55 10.30 -17.16
CA ALA A 448 3.67 10.01 -16.26
C ALA A 448 4.99 10.71 -16.64
N ASP A 449 5.10 11.27 -17.84
CA ASP A 449 6.26 11.97 -18.41
C ASP A 449 5.67 13.12 -19.26
N THR A 450 5.73 14.34 -18.72
CA THR A 450 5.01 15.51 -19.23
C THR A 450 5.67 16.09 -20.48
N ASP A 451 7.00 16.05 -20.57
CA ASP A 451 7.77 16.63 -21.68
C ASP A 451 8.33 15.58 -22.68
N ASP A 452 8.04 14.30 -22.41
CA ASP A 452 8.23 13.15 -23.29
C ASP A 452 9.72 12.84 -23.55
N ASP A 453 10.56 13.06 -22.54
CA ASP A 453 12.02 12.92 -22.60
C ASP A 453 12.54 11.53 -22.17
N GLY A 454 11.68 10.76 -21.48
CA GLY A 454 11.98 9.42 -20.99
C GLY A 454 12.10 9.30 -19.47
N LEU A 455 12.11 10.39 -18.71
CA LEU A 455 12.01 10.39 -17.25
C LEU A 455 10.59 10.71 -16.79
N PRO A 456 10.08 9.98 -15.77
CA PRO A 456 8.80 10.34 -15.19
C PRO A 456 8.86 11.59 -14.32
N ASP A 457 7.81 12.42 -14.29
CA ASP A 457 7.78 13.70 -13.57
C ASP A 457 8.11 13.51 -12.06
N GLY A 458 7.60 12.42 -11.47
CA GLY A 458 7.91 12.03 -10.10
C GLY A 458 9.40 11.77 -9.83
N VAL A 459 10.12 11.20 -10.81
CA VAL A 459 11.58 10.95 -10.74
C VAL A 459 12.35 12.25 -10.88
N GLU A 460 11.99 13.07 -11.87
CA GLU A 460 12.62 14.37 -12.12
C GLU A 460 12.55 15.27 -10.89
N ARG A 461 11.42 15.26 -10.17
CA ARG A 461 11.27 16.00 -8.91
C ARG A 461 12.15 15.46 -7.77
N GLU A 462 12.48 14.17 -7.77
CA GLU A 462 13.42 13.57 -6.82
C GLU A 462 14.87 13.93 -7.17
N GLU A 463 15.20 13.97 -8.45
CA GLU A 463 16.54 14.23 -9.00
C GLU A 463 16.87 15.73 -9.08
N GLY A 464 15.85 16.58 -9.16
CA GLY A 464 15.99 18.05 -9.14
C GLY A 464 15.94 18.70 -10.53
N THR A 465 15.57 17.95 -11.56
CA THR A 465 15.30 18.44 -12.92
C THR A 465 13.92 19.11 -13.03
N ASP A 466 13.65 19.78 -14.15
CA ASP A 466 12.37 20.44 -14.42
C ASP A 466 11.47 19.55 -15.29
N PRO A 467 10.39 18.94 -14.76
CA PRO A 467 9.52 17.99 -15.47
C PRO A 467 8.67 18.58 -16.59
N THR A 468 8.98 19.80 -17.00
CA THR A 468 8.34 20.49 -18.13
C THR A 468 9.35 20.90 -19.19
N VAL A 469 10.61 20.54 -19.00
CA VAL A 469 11.75 20.87 -19.85
C VAL A 469 12.63 19.62 -20.03
N ALA A 470 12.48 19.00 -21.19
CA ALA A 470 13.20 17.80 -21.61
C ALA A 470 14.74 17.94 -21.74
N ASP A 471 15.36 18.99 -21.21
CA ASP A 471 16.80 19.28 -21.27
C ASP A 471 17.03 20.41 -20.26
N THR A 472 17.22 20.03 -19.00
CA THR A 472 17.16 20.92 -17.84
C THR A 472 18.28 21.95 -17.85
N ASP A 473 19.50 21.57 -18.21
CA ASP A 473 20.67 22.44 -18.19
C ASP A 473 21.03 23.05 -19.56
N GLY A 474 20.49 22.50 -20.65
CA GLY A 474 20.55 23.04 -22.00
C GLY A 474 21.79 22.66 -22.79
N ASP A 475 22.45 21.55 -22.46
CA ASP A 475 23.68 21.06 -23.09
C ASP A 475 23.43 20.29 -24.41
N GLY A 476 22.17 19.94 -24.68
CA GLY A 476 21.73 19.24 -25.88
C GLY A 476 21.50 17.74 -25.72
N LEU A 477 21.69 17.19 -24.53
CA LEU A 477 21.15 15.93 -24.07
C LEU A 477 19.84 16.18 -23.33
N ASN A 478 18.95 15.20 -23.35
CA ASN A 478 17.77 15.26 -22.51
C ASN A 478 18.01 14.48 -21.23
N ASP A 479 17.35 14.89 -20.16
CA ASP A 479 17.52 14.36 -18.81
C ASP A 479 17.40 12.81 -18.81
N GLY A 480 16.43 12.25 -19.54
CA GLY A 480 16.29 10.80 -19.67
C GLY A 480 17.40 10.07 -20.43
N ARG A 481 18.14 10.76 -21.30
CA ARG A 481 19.36 10.19 -21.91
C ARG A 481 20.56 10.34 -20.99
N GLU A 482 20.64 11.42 -20.24
CA GLU A 482 21.70 11.66 -19.27
C GLU A 482 21.66 10.64 -18.13
N ASP A 483 20.49 10.35 -17.54
CA ASP A 483 20.34 9.25 -16.56
C ASP A 483 20.83 7.90 -17.13
N ALA A 484 20.55 7.65 -18.41
CA ALA A 484 20.98 6.42 -19.07
C ALA A 484 22.51 6.35 -19.32
N LEU A 485 23.17 7.50 -19.43
CA LEU A 485 24.62 7.63 -19.60
C LEU A 485 25.36 7.75 -18.27
N GLY A 486 24.68 8.20 -17.22
CA GLY A 486 25.24 8.46 -15.90
C GLY A 486 25.85 9.86 -15.76
N THR A 487 25.47 10.80 -16.63
CA THR A 487 25.78 12.23 -16.50
C THR A 487 24.83 12.92 -15.52
N ASP A 488 25.16 14.13 -15.05
CA ASP A 488 24.33 14.91 -14.13
C ASP A 488 23.44 15.90 -14.92
N SER A 489 22.16 15.59 -15.07
CA SER A 489 21.15 16.39 -15.81
C SER A 489 20.90 17.82 -15.34
N THR A 490 21.64 18.26 -14.33
CA THR A 490 21.58 19.64 -13.84
C THR A 490 22.89 20.41 -14.08
N VAL A 491 23.86 19.76 -14.73
CA VAL A 491 25.21 20.25 -14.96
C VAL A 491 25.65 19.88 -16.38
N ALA A 492 25.63 20.87 -17.26
CA ALA A 492 25.96 20.71 -18.68
C ALA A 492 27.36 20.15 -19.01
N ASP A 493 28.24 20.02 -18.02
CA ASP A 493 29.64 19.55 -18.13
C ASP A 493 29.92 18.74 -16.85
N THR A 494 29.69 17.43 -16.92
CA THR A 494 29.59 16.53 -15.77
C THR A 494 30.95 16.31 -15.10
N ASP A 495 32.01 16.14 -15.88
CA ASP A 495 33.35 15.87 -15.36
C ASP A 495 34.23 17.12 -15.19
N GLY A 496 33.82 18.24 -15.77
CA GLY A 496 34.38 19.56 -15.54
C GLY A 496 35.61 19.87 -16.36
N ASP A 497 35.78 19.24 -17.52
CA ASP A 497 36.92 19.40 -18.42
C ASP A 497 36.78 20.60 -19.39
N GLY A 498 35.57 21.15 -19.49
CA GLY A 498 35.23 22.31 -20.29
C GLY A 498 34.50 22.03 -21.61
N LEU A 499 34.20 20.77 -21.92
CA LEU A 499 33.23 20.35 -22.94
C LEU A 499 31.87 20.09 -22.30
N GLU A 500 30.79 20.39 -23.03
CA GLU A 500 29.45 20.03 -22.58
C GLU A 500 29.18 18.55 -22.91
N ASP A 501 28.44 17.80 -22.07
CA ASP A 501 28.27 16.34 -22.23
C ASP A 501 27.67 15.98 -23.62
N GLY A 502 26.75 16.82 -24.10
CA GLY A 502 26.22 16.75 -25.45
C GLY A 502 27.24 16.96 -26.57
N GLU A 503 28.22 17.85 -26.37
CA GLU A 503 29.32 18.09 -27.30
C GLU A 503 30.28 16.89 -27.33
N GLU A 504 30.57 16.31 -26.17
CA GLU A 504 31.45 15.15 -26.04
C GLU A 504 30.92 13.92 -26.76
N LEU A 505 29.63 13.61 -26.61
CA LEU A 505 29.03 12.48 -27.34
C LEU A 505 29.02 12.69 -28.86
N ASP A 506 28.89 13.93 -29.32
CA ASP A 506 28.99 14.28 -30.74
C ASP A 506 30.46 14.22 -31.23
N GLY A 507 31.42 14.53 -30.35
CA GLY A 507 32.88 14.45 -30.56
C GLY A 507 33.45 13.03 -30.50
N GLY A 508 32.81 12.13 -29.75
CA GLY A 508 33.23 10.75 -29.55
C GLY A 508 34.00 10.48 -28.26
N THR A 509 34.06 11.45 -27.34
CA THR A 509 34.63 11.35 -25.99
C THR A 509 33.60 10.81 -24.98
N ASP A 510 34.02 10.51 -23.75
CA ASP A 510 33.20 9.94 -22.67
C ASP A 510 32.87 11.00 -21.61
N PRO A 511 31.61 11.47 -21.50
CA PRO A 511 31.21 12.65 -20.72
C PRO A 511 31.27 12.52 -19.19
N ILE A 512 31.88 11.44 -18.70
CA ILE A 512 32.12 11.23 -17.27
C ILE A 512 33.62 11.05 -16.98
N LEU A 513 34.46 11.24 -17.99
CA LEU A 513 35.91 11.09 -17.97
C LEU A 513 36.56 12.29 -18.65
N ALA A 514 37.08 13.21 -17.85
CA ALA A 514 37.76 14.42 -18.34
C ALA A 514 38.97 14.17 -19.27
N ASP A 515 39.41 12.93 -19.44
CA ASP A 515 40.53 12.48 -20.29
C ASP A 515 40.15 11.08 -20.80
N SER A 516 39.59 11.03 -22.01
CA SER A 516 38.94 9.86 -22.60
C SER A 516 39.93 8.80 -23.08
N ASP A 517 41.06 9.22 -23.65
CA ASP A 517 42.07 8.33 -24.22
C ASP A 517 43.25 8.05 -23.28
N THR A 518 43.30 8.75 -22.14
CA THR A 518 44.20 8.56 -21.00
C THR A 518 45.66 8.89 -21.26
N ASP A 519 45.92 9.87 -22.13
CA ASP A 519 47.25 10.33 -22.48
C ASP A 519 47.81 11.40 -21.50
N GLY A 520 46.93 12.01 -20.70
CA GLY A 520 47.26 13.02 -19.70
C GLY A 520 46.83 14.45 -20.03
N LEU A 521 46.20 14.70 -21.18
CA LEU A 521 45.48 15.92 -21.51
C LEU A 521 43.98 15.74 -21.25
N GLU A 522 43.31 16.83 -20.87
CA GLU A 522 41.85 16.79 -20.72
C GLU A 522 41.18 16.99 -22.10
N ASP A 523 40.06 16.32 -22.39
CA ASP A 523 39.46 16.32 -23.74
C ASP A 523 39.11 17.76 -24.20
N GLY A 524 38.65 18.60 -23.28
CA GLY A 524 38.44 20.03 -23.52
C GLY A 524 39.71 20.83 -23.81
N GLU A 525 40.86 20.46 -23.24
CA GLU A 525 42.16 21.07 -23.58
C GLU A 525 42.59 20.72 -24.99
N GLU A 526 42.35 19.47 -25.41
CA GLU A 526 42.67 18.96 -26.74
C GLU A 526 41.75 19.49 -27.83
N ALA A 527 40.45 19.60 -27.54
CA ALA A 527 39.47 20.20 -28.45
C ALA A 527 39.78 21.67 -28.77
N ASP A 528 40.32 22.43 -27.79
CA ASP A 528 40.86 23.77 -27.98
C ASP A 528 42.27 23.77 -28.63
N GLY A 529 42.97 22.64 -28.53
CA GLY A 529 44.29 22.33 -29.06
C GLY A 529 44.31 21.94 -30.54
N GLN A 530 45.31 21.14 -30.93
CA GLN A 530 45.43 20.58 -32.29
C GLN A 530 45.48 19.04 -32.31
N THR A 531 45.33 18.40 -31.14
CA THR A 531 45.30 16.95 -30.95
C THR A 531 43.87 16.41 -31.07
N ASP A 532 43.71 15.10 -31.23
CA ASP A 532 42.41 14.43 -31.31
C ASP A 532 42.11 13.74 -29.97
N PRO A 533 41.10 14.20 -29.19
CA PRO A 533 40.83 13.70 -27.83
C PRO A 533 40.34 12.24 -27.74
N THR A 534 40.36 11.54 -28.88
CA THR A 534 40.02 10.11 -28.95
C THR A 534 41.23 9.25 -29.27
N LEU A 535 42.41 9.86 -29.42
CA LEU A 535 43.66 9.24 -29.84
C LEU A 535 44.80 9.73 -28.94
N ALA A 536 45.23 8.85 -28.05
CA ALA A 536 46.32 9.16 -27.12
C ALA A 536 47.68 9.51 -27.75
N ASP A 537 47.80 9.44 -29.08
CA ASP A 537 48.98 9.72 -29.91
C ASP A 537 48.42 10.12 -31.29
N THR A 538 48.33 11.43 -31.54
CA THR A 538 47.61 12.02 -32.68
C THR A 538 48.34 11.79 -34.01
N ASP A 539 49.67 11.74 -34.01
CA ASP A 539 50.48 11.58 -35.21
C ASP A 539 51.06 10.18 -35.44
N ASP A 540 50.77 9.24 -34.52
CA ASP A 540 51.11 7.82 -34.54
C ASP A 540 52.63 7.55 -34.49
N ASP A 541 53.42 8.41 -33.81
CA ASP A 541 54.89 8.31 -33.75
C ASP A 541 55.43 7.47 -32.56
N GLY A 542 54.53 7.11 -31.63
CA GLY A 542 54.84 6.32 -30.45
C GLY A 542 54.98 7.11 -29.14
N LEU A 543 54.84 8.43 -29.16
CA LEU A 543 54.74 9.29 -27.97
C LEU A 543 53.30 9.75 -27.75
N PRO A 544 52.80 9.70 -26.50
CA PRO A 544 51.48 10.22 -26.22
C PRO A 544 51.43 11.76 -26.25
N ASP A 545 50.34 12.35 -26.73
CA ASP A 545 50.25 13.81 -26.94
C ASP A 545 50.50 14.58 -25.64
N GLY A 546 50.00 14.09 -24.51
CA GLY A 546 50.26 14.65 -23.18
C GLY A 546 51.74 14.63 -22.75
N GLU A 547 52.53 13.65 -23.18
CA GLU A 547 53.98 13.63 -22.93
C GLU A 547 54.70 14.68 -23.78
N GLU A 548 54.27 14.84 -25.02
CA GLU A 548 54.82 15.81 -25.98
C GLU A 548 54.45 17.25 -25.65
N PHE A 549 53.22 17.49 -25.18
CA PHE A 549 52.76 18.80 -24.75
C PHE A 549 53.59 19.37 -23.59
N ASP A 550 54.02 18.50 -22.67
CA ASP A 550 54.96 18.82 -21.59
C ASP A 550 56.44 18.83 -22.05
N GLY A 551 56.71 18.25 -23.24
CA GLY A 551 58.01 18.06 -23.87
C GLY A 551 58.47 19.22 -24.77
N GLU A 552 59.40 18.90 -25.69
CA GLU A 552 59.92 19.86 -26.71
C GLU A 552 59.46 19.54 -28.15
N THR A 553 58.72 18.44 -28.36
CA THR A 553 58.17 17.98 -29.65
C THR A 553 56.78 18.58 -29.93
N ASP A 554 56.27 18.42 -31.16
CA ASP A 554 54.94 18.89 -31.58
C ASP A 554 54.03 17.68 -31.80
N PRO A 555 52.95 17.49 -31.00
CA PRO A 555 52.11 16.28 -31.00
C PRO A 555 51.25 16.09 -32.26
N THR A 556 51.57 16.81 -33.32
CA THR A 556 50.90 16.70 -34.63
C THR A 556 51.90 16.45 -35.76
N VAL A 557 53.17 16.22 -35.41
CA VAL A 557 54.31 16.07 -36.30
C VAL A 557 55.24 14.96 -35.82
N ALA A 558 54.99 13.74 -36.34
CA ALA A 558 55.73 12.51 -36.00
C ALA A 558 57.27 12.52 -36.18
N ASP A 559 57.85 13.57 -36.75
CA ASP A 559 59.29 13.75 -36.98
C ASP A 559 59.54 15.26 -36.91
N THR A 560 59.75 15.74 -35.68
CA THR A 560 59.77 17.16 -35.31
C THR A 560 60.89 17.91 -36.03
N ASP A 561 62.05 17.28 -36.21
CA ASP A 561 63.23 17.91 -36.82
C ASP A 561 63.44 17.59 -38.32
N GLY A 562 62.72 16.60 -38.84
CA GLY A 562 62.63 16.23 -40.24
C GLY A 562 63.81 15.42 -40.77
N ASP A 563 64.50 14.66 -39.92
CA ASP A 563 65.68 13.89 -40.28
C ASP A 563 65.37 12.49 -40.84
N GLY A 564 64.14 12.02 -40.64
CA GLY A 564 63.63 10.73 -41.10
C GLY A 564 63.60 9.62 -40.05
N LEU A 565 63.84 9.93 -38.78
CA LEU A 565 63.52 9.12 -37.59
C LEU A 565 62.31 9.75 -36.89
N GLU A 566 61.37 8.95 -36.38
CA GLU A 566 60.17 9.45 -35.68
C GLU A 566 60.51 9.80 -34.22
N ASP A 567 59.87 10.80 -33.59
CA ASP A 567 60.33 11.32 -32.27
C ASP A 567 60.29 10.22 -31.18
N GLY A 568 59.28 9.34 -31.24
CA GLY A 568 59.23 8.14 -30.40
C GLY A 568 60.35 7.14 -30.67
N GLU A 569 60.76 6.95 -31.92
CA GLU A 569 61.92 6.11 -32.28
C GLU A 569 63.24 6.73 -31.77
N GLU A 570 63.35 8.06 -31.82
CA GLU A 570 64.51 8.80 -31.34
C GLU A 570 64.74 8.64 -29.83
N LEU A 571 63.68 8.72 -29.02
CA LEU A 571 63.80 8.45 -27.59
C LEU A 571 64.21 7.01 -27.27
N ASP A 572 63.79 6.05 -28.10
CA ASP A 572 64.18 4.63 -27.99
C ASP A 572 65.66 4.40 -28.37
N GLU A 573 66.16 5.11 -29.39
CA GLU A 573 67.58 5.08 -29.81
C GLU A 573 68.47 5.99 -28.93
N GLY A 574 67.88 6.88 -28.14
CA GLY A 574 68.56 7.79 -27.21
C GLY A 574 69.10 9.06 -27.86
N THR A 575 68.55 9.47 -28.99
CA THR A 575 68.80 10.73 -29.69
C THR A 575 67.91 11.86 -29.16
N ASP A 576 68.12 13.09 -29.62
CA ASP A 576 67.32 14.26 -29.25
C ASP A 576 66.34 14.61 -30.38
N PRO A 577 65.02 14.44 -30.19
CA PRO A 577 64.02 14.56 -31.26
C PRO A 577 63.83 15.96 -31.84
N THR A 578 64.60 16.92 -31.35
CA THR A 578 64.61 18.28 -31.86
C THR A 578 65.89 18.62 -32.64
N VAL A 579 66.79 17.64 -32.81
CA VAL A 579 68.14 17.80 -33.36
C VAL A 579 68.50 16.68 -34.35
N ALA A 580 68.38 17.02 -35.64
CA ALA A 580 68.61 16.11 -36.76
C ALA A 580 70.04 15.53 -36.93
N ASP A 581 70.94 15.68 -35.97
CA ASP A 581 72.32 15.19 -35.95
C ASP A 581 72.79 15.33 -34.49
N THR A 582 72.42 14.34 -33.67
CA THR A 582 72.56 14.39 -32.20
C THR A 582 74.00 14.54 -31.76
N ASP A 583 74.94 13.85 -32.42
CA ASP A 583 76.35 13.86 -32.06
C ASP A 583 77.21 14.88 -32.83
N GLY A 584 76.65 15.48 -33.88
CA GLY A 584 77.21 16.57 -34.65
C GLY A 584 78.31 16.16 -35.62
N ASP A 585 78.32 14.92 -36.09
CA ASP A 585 79.35 14.38 -36.98
C ASP A 585 79.14 14.71 -38.46
N GLY A 586 77.94 15.17 -38.83
CA GLY A 586 77.54 15.56 -40.18
C GLY A 586 76.70 14.53 -40.92
N LEU A 587 76.40 13.38 -40.31
CA LEU A 587 75.38 12.42 -40.70
C LEU A 587 74.16 12.64 -39.79
N ASN A 588 72.93 12.56 -40.32
CA ASN A 588 71.75 12.69 -39.46
C ASN A 588 71.34 11.34 -38.86
N ASP A 589 70.70 11.37 -37.71
CA ASP A 589 70.38 10.22 -36.87
C ASP A 589 69.57 9.17 -37.65
N GLY A 590 68.53 9.58 -38.38
CA GLY A 590 67.75 8.68 -39.23
C GLY A 590 68.58 7.97 -40.32
N ARG A 591 69.62 8.63 -40.84
CA ARG A 591 70.55 8.03 -41.81
C ARG A 591 71.55 7.10 -41.15
N GLU A 592 71.96 7.41 -39.93
CA GLU A 592 72.84 6.56 -39.13
C GLU A 592 72.17 5.24 -38.81
N VAL A 593 70.91 5.28 -38.36
CA VAL A 593 70.09 4.07 -38.16
C VAL A 593 69.94 3.27 -39.46
N GLU A 594 69.73 3.92 -40.62
CA GLU A 594 69.66 3.24 -41.92
C GLU A 594 70.99 2.53 -42.27
N LEU A 595 72.13 3.13 -41.93
CA LEU A 595 73.47 2.60 -42.20
C LEU A 595 73.94 1.61 -41.12
N GLY A 596 73.32 1.61 -39.95
CA GLY A 596 73.65 0.79 -38.79
C GLY A 596 74.79 1.33 -37.93
N THR A 597 75.11 2.63 -38.04
CA THR A 597 75.99 3.36 -37.10
C THR A 597 75.23 3.71 -35.82
N ASP A 598 75.93 4.11 -34.76
CA ASP A 598 75.34 4.52 -33.47
C ASP A 598 75.13 6.05 -33.50
N PRO A 599 73.87 6.55 -33.58
CA PRO A 599 73.58 7.97 -33.79
C PRO A 599 73.95 8.88 -32.61
N THR A 600 74.43 8.29 -31.51
CA THR A 600 74.90 9.04 -30.34
C THR A 600 76.44 9.11 -30.27
N VAL A 601 77.14 8.55 -31.26
CA VAL A 601 78.59 8.38 -31.26
C VAL A 601 79.19 8.69 -32.63
N ALA A 602 79.82 9.86 -32.70
CA ALA A 602 80.40 10.42 -33.93
C ALA A 602 81.47 9.58 -34.67
N ASP A 603 81.87 8.43 -34.14
CA ASP A 603 82.85 7.48 -34.71
C ASP A 603 82.49 6.08 -34.16
N THR A 604 81.54 5.41 -34.82
CA THR A 604 80.95 4.14 -34.35
C THR A 604 82.00 3.03 -34.21
N ASP A 605 82.97 2.95 -35.13
CA ASP A 605 83.96 1.87 -35.15
C ASP A 605 85.26 2.18 -34.38
N GLY A 606 85.44 3.44 -33.99
CA GLY A 606 86.49 3.94 -33.12
C GLY A 606 87.86 4.03 -33.77
N ASP A 607 87.95 4.22 -35.09
CA ASP A 607 89.21 4.30 -35.83
C ASP A 607 89.80 5.72 -35.93
N GLY A 608 89.02 6.73 -35.58
CA GLY A 608 89.38 8.15 -35.58
C GLY A 608 88.95 8.95 -36.81
N LEU A 609 88.12 8.40 -37.69
CA LEU A 609 87.31 9.13 -38.68
C LEU A 609 85.86 9.14 -38.21
N ASN A 610 85.14 10.24 -38.44
CA ASN A 610 83.74 10.30 -38.08
C ASN A 610 82.86 9.61 -39.14
N ASP A 611 81.72 9.06 -38.76
CA ASP A 611 80.85 8.28 -39.64
C ASP A 611 80.35 9.12 -40.83
N GLY A 612 79.96 10.37 -40.60
CA GLY A 612 79.60 11.33 -41.65
C GLY A 612 80.72 11.60 -42.67
N ASP A 613 81.96 11.79 -42.21
CA ASP A 613 83.14 11.97 -43.07
C ASP A 613 83.39 10.71 -43.92
N GLU A 614 83.22 9.53 -43.34
CA GLU A 614 83.39 8.25 -44.03
C GLU A 614 82.35 8.01 -45.12
N VAL A 615 81.08 8.32 -44.86
CA VAL A 615 80.00 8.23 -45.86
C VAL A 615 80.26 9.19 -47.01
N ASP A 616 80.67 10.44 -46.72
CA ASP A 616 80.99 11.46 -47.73
C ASP A 616 82.21 11.08 -48.59
N GLU A 617 83.23 10.44 -47.99
CA GLU A 617 84.41 9.91 -48.69
C GLU A 617 84.15 8.56 -49.38
N GLY A 618 83.02 7.90 -49.08
CA GLY A 618 82.59 6.62 -49.63
C GLY A 618 83.33 5.40 -49.04
N THR A 619 83.80 5.50 -47.80
CA THR A 619 84.28 4.37 -46.98
C THR A 619 83.12 3.72 -46.21
N ASP A 620 83.42 2.70 -45.40
CA ASP A 620 82.41 1.89 -44.70
C ASP A 620 82.50 2.23 -43.20
N PRO A 621 81.53 2.98 -42.63
CA PRO A 621 81.60 3.51 -41.26
C PRO A 621 81.49 2.43 -40.16
N LEU A 622 81.23 1.17 -40.55
CA LEU A 622 81.18 0.05 -39.62
C LEU A 622 82.48 -0.78 -39.60
N THR A 623 83.51 -0.33 -40.33
CA THR A 623 84.72 -1.13 -40.55
C THR A 623 86.01 -0.33 -40.37
N ALA A 624 86.58 -0.48 -39.17
CA ALA A 624 87.80 0.21 -38.77
C ALA A 624 88.89 0.20 -39.85
N ASN A 625 89.11 1.37 -40.42
CA ASN A 625 90.06 1.65 -41.46
C ASN A 625 91.47 1.67 -40.86
N THR A 626 92.05 0.48 -40.76
CA THR A 626 93.45 0.26 -40.32
C THR A 626 94.51 0.96 -41.19
N ALA A 627 94.11 1.78 -42.17
CA ALA A 627 94.95 2.42 -43.16
C ALA A 627 95.24 3.91 -42.91
N THR A 628 94.96 4.51 -41.75
CA THR A 628 95.36 5.93 -41.55
C THR A 628 95.82 6.39 -40.16
N ALA A 629 96.40 5.52 -39.33
CA ALA A 629 97.23 6.01 -38.23
C ALA A 629 98.66 6.36 -38.72
N THR A 630 98.87 7.56 -39.28
CA THR A 630 100.05 8.44 -39.01
C THR A 630 100.12 9.66 -39.94
N SER A 631 99.80 10.85 -39.40
CA SER A 631 100.81 11.90 -39.11
C SER A 631 100.20 13.30 -39.07
N ALA A 632 99.88 13.79 -37.86
CA ALA A 632 100.01 15.21 -37.54
C ALA A 632 100.44 15.39 -36.08
N ASP A 633 101.75 15.41 -35.89
CA ASP A 633 102.41 16.00 -34.73
C ASP A 633 102.21 17.53 -34.77
N THR A 634 101.61 18.11 -33.73
CA THR A 634 102.25 19.19 -32.94
C THR A 634 101.36 19.69 -31.77
N GLY A 635 101.80 19.38 -30.54
CA GLY A 635 102.11 20.42 -29.55
C GLY A 635 101.13 20.75 -28.42
N GLY A 636 101.52 20.37 -27.19
CA GLY A 636 101.36 21.16 -25.96
C GLY A 636 100.23 20.71 -25.02
N SER A 637 100.50 19.93 -23.96
CA SER A 637 100.83 20.40 -22.58
C SER A 637 99.69 21.22 -21.95
N THR A 638 98.99 20.82 -20.88
CA THR A 638 99.48 20.40 -19.55
C THR A 638 98.33 19.88 -18.64
N SER A 639 98.68 18.90 -17.78
CA SER A 639 98.29 18.70 -16.35
C SER A 639 96.82 18.35 -16.01
N ALA A 640 96.58 17.13 -15.52
CA ALA A 640 96.52 16.70 -14.09
C ALA A 640 95.10 16.92 -13.52
N ASP A 641 94.39 15.94 -12.95
CA ASP A 641 94.66 15.18 -11.71
C ASP A 641 93.51 14.12 -11.62
N GLY A 642 93.74 12.82 -11.34
CA GLY A 642 93.43 12.19 -10.03
C GLY A 642 91.91 12.20 -9.69
N THR A 643 91.16 11.11 -9.45
CA THR A 643 91.32 9.92 -8.58
C THR A 643 90.03 9.07 -8.72
N ASP A 644 90.07 7.75 -8.92
CA ASP A 644 89.98 6.64 -7.93
C ASP A 644 88.64 6.43 -7.17
N GLY A 645 88.20 5.16 -7.13
CA GLY A 645 87.31 4.57 -6.10
C GLY A 645 85.96 4.05 -6.64
N SER A 646 85.82 2.76 -7.02
CA SER A 646 85.40 1.62 -6.17
C SER A 646 84.05 1.83 -5.45
N GLY A 647 83.03 0.97 -5.47
CA GLY A 647 82.93 -0.48 -5.69
C GLY A 647 81.89 -1.06 -4.72
N GLY A 648 81.35 -2.25 -5.03
CA GLY A 648 80.68 -3.16 -4.08
C GLY A 648 79.14 -3.03 -4.01
N ALA A 649 78.32 -4.01 -4.44
CA ALA A 649 78.14 -5.39 -3.98
C ALA A 649 76.94 -5.58 -3.03
N GLY A 650 75.84 -6.13 -3.56
CA GLY A 650 75.30 -7.45 -3.19
C GLY A 650 74.36 -7.62 -1.98
N THR A 651 73.53 -8.66 -2.13
CA THR A 651 72.77 -9.51 -1.16
C THR A 651 71.27 -9.18 -0.98
N ALA A 652 70.35 -10.12 -0.69
CA ALA A 652 70.10 -11.55 -1.00
C ALA A 652 68.86 -12.00 -0.15
N GLY A 653 68.02 -12.89 -0.70
CA GLY A 653 67.16 -13.84 0.05
C GLY A 653 65.80 -13.31 0.55
N GLY A 654 64.69 -14.06 0.58
CA GLY A 654 64.43 -15.46 0.25
C GLY A 654 63.05 -15.95 0.77
N THR A 655 62.36 -16.74 -0.06
CA THR A 655 61.63 -18.02 0.23
C THR A 655 60.45 -18.14 1.22
N GLY A 656 59.40 -18.87 0.77
CA GLY A 656 58.65 -19.91 1.53
C GLY A 656 57.11 -19.82 1.46
N GLN A 657 56.40 -20.63 0.64
CA GLN A 657 55.64 -21.87 0.97
C GLN A 657 54.46 -21.69 1.97
N GLY A 658 53.25 -22.24 1.83
CA GLY A 658 52.61 -23.21 0.93
C GLY A 658 51.47 -23.98 1.66
N GLY A 659 50.43 -24.42 0.91
CA GLY A 659 49.46 -25.49 1.24
C GLY A 659 48.25 -25.15 2.14
N ASP A 660 47.13 -25.87 2.18
CA ASP A 660 46.46 -26.92 1.38
C ASP A 660 45.08 -27.21 2.03
N ASP A 661 44.17 -27.90 1.33
CA ASP A 661 42.95 -28.62 1.81
C ASP A 661 41.77 -27.82 2.44
N GLY A 662 40.46 -28.10 2.28
CA GLY A 662 39.67 -29.22 1.73
C GLY A 662 38.42 -29.47 2.62
N GLY A 663 37.24 -29.76 2.03
CA GLY A 663 36.21 -30.63 2.66
C GLY A 663 34.82 -30.09 3.07
N THR A 664 33.81 -30.43 2.25
CA THR A 664 32.46 -31.01 2.51
C THR A 664 31.75 -30.89 3.88
N GLY A 665 30.41 -30.68 3.84
CA GLY A 665 29.52 -31.07 4.96
C GLY A 665 28.03 -30.73 4.80
N ASP A 666 27.24 -31.75 4.47
CA ASP A 666 25.77 -31.88 4.54
C ASP A 666 25.21 -31.66 5.97
N ASN A 667 23.93 -31.30 6.10
CA ASN A 667 22.93 -31.84 7.05
C ASN A 667 21.69 -30.91 7.20
N GLY A 668 20.54 -31.35 6.67
CA GLY A 668 19.23 -30.98 7.24
C GLY A 668 19.00 -31.68 8.61
N PRO A 669 17.98 -31.26 9.37
CA PRO A 669 16.97 -32.24 9.83
C PRO A 669 15.55 -31.62 9.94
N THR A 670 14.51 -32.32 9.47
CA THR A 670 13.50 -33.07 10.25
C THR A 670 12.11 -32.43 10.34
N VAL A 671 11.17 -33.12 9.71
CA VAL A 671 9.71 -33.14 9.94
C VAL A 671 9.41 -34.04 11.16
N LEU A 672 8.36 -33.75 11.95
CA LEU A 672 7.44 -34.71 12.65
C LEU A 672 6.34 -33.94 13.47
N PRO A 673 5.20 -34.54 13.92
CA PRO A 673 3.84 -34.21 13.46
C PRO A 673 2.79 -33.88 14.58
N ALA A 674 1.66 -33.25 14.22
CA ALA A 674 0.33 -33.34 14.88
C ALA A 674 -0.69 -32.49 14.07
N ALA A 675 -1.71 -33.02 13.39
CA ALA A 675 -2.96 -33.63 13.86
C ALA A 675 -3.95 -32.64 14.52
N LEU A 676 -5.10 -32.47 13.84
CA LEU A 676 -6.36 -31.78 14.20
C LEU A 676 -6.42 -30.23 14.13
N ALA A 677 -6.77 -29.72 12.94
CA ALA A 677 -7.74 -28.63 12.76
C ALA A 677 -8.06 -28.52 11.26
N ALA A 678 -8.90 -29.42 10.76
CA ALA A 678 -9.48 -29.30 9.43
C ALA A 678 -10.98 -29.48 9.59
N LEU A 679 -11.70 -28.38 9.78
CA LEU A 679 -13.11 -28.23 9.41
C LEU A 679 -13.53 -26.75 9.55
N ALA A 680 -14.15 -26.23 8.48
CA ALA A 680 -14.94 -25.00 8.39
C ALA A 680 -14.19 -23.65 8.34
N LEU A 681 -13.47 -23.41 7.23
CA LEU A 681 -13.27 -22.07 6.65
C LEU A 681 -14.19 -21.97 5.42
N VAL A 682 -15.42 -21.52 5.61
CA VAL A 682 -16.35 -21.15 4.52
C VAL A 682 -17.02 -19.85 4.94
N GLY A 683 -16.95 -18.83 4.10
CA GLY A 683 -17.60 -17.55 4.36
C GLY A 683 -16.70 -16.40 3.97
N ALA A 684 -15.79 -15.98 4.87
CA ALA A 684 -15.04 -14.74 4.71
C ALA A 684 -13.54 -14.90 4.37
N GLY A 685 -12.82 -15.83 5.00
CA GLY A 685 -11.37 -16.01 4.76
C GLY A 685 -11.01 -16.57 3.37
N ALA A 686 -11.95 -17.25 2.70
CA ALA A 686 -11.78 -17.69 1.32
C ALA A 686 -12.09 -16.59 0.28
N ARG A 687 -12.62 -15.43 0.71
CA ARG A 687 -12.97 -14.28 -0.17
C ARG A 687 -11.73 -13.59 -0.74
N LEU A 688 -10.60 -13.61 -0.01
CA LEU A 688 -9.39 -12.84 -0.38
C LEU A 688 -8.44 -13.58 -1.35
N ALA A 689 -8.25 -14.90 -1.19
CA ALA A 689 -7.33 -15.68 -2.04
C ALA A 689 -7.86 -16.02 -3.44
N ARG A 690 -9.08 -15.56 -3.77
CA ARG A 690 -9.73 -15.79 -5.08
C ARG A 690 -10.00 -14.50 -5.86
N ARG A 691 -9.83 -13.34 -5.21
CA ARG A 691 -10.15 -11.99 -5.74
C ARG A 691 -8.92 -11.07 -5.85
N LEU A 692 -7.80 -11.43 -5.21
CA LEU A 692 -6.43 -11.00 -5.57
C LEU A 692 -5.79 -12.12 -6.39
#